data_AF-A0AB36K8W2-F1
#
_entry.id   AF-A0AB36K8W2-F1
#
_cell.length_a   1.000
_cell.length_b   1.000
_cell.length_c   1.000
_cell.angle_alpha   90.00
_cell.angle_beta   90.00
_cell.angle_gamma   90.00
#
_symmetry.space_group_name_H-M   'P 1'
#
loop_
_entity.id
_entity.type
_entity.pdbx_description
1 polymer ?
#
loop_
_entity_poly.entity_id
_entity_poly.type
_entity_poly.pdbx_seq_one_letter_code
_entity_poly.pdbx_strand_id
1 'polypeptide(L)'
;MADSRNFDLSWLLPNFDAITSLKLTPSSVEELSALVVSLLIFISLCFALSYGYRYVEAYKRIHWLRYLLKGIKRDNVLDQREYLYQSASEKSGGIGHLWLEFDETLVETRDQAGNDCLRNTLDAGHFFNTHTLAKRVTENRLIAAVPGFLTAVGVIGTFMGLQIGLSGLELGQGVSIEQMKDGVGGVVNGAKVAFLTSVWGIGLSVLFNFGEKSLEQCIRNSIRTLEGDIDNIFPRIRPEEQLKTIAEHGQESKETLQGLAEKIGEKMQEAMLSATEGIQTSLEKSLSDIMAPAINKLVDETAEGNQKALEGLLESFMDGFGKEGSEQRAALNQVSSQVNESVASMQTTMNDFVSQLQKSQAESSEREKSMISDISLQVSQLVHQTEDVQHKLSSFVEEQVSGLSEQLGQREELAAQREKELVATIQQQVDELVTNSREQGKVLTQFVESQLSGLTSVMEQRDQRANEIEHLRNQKIEEQTNTVSKAVEQMLSSVEQSITRQVATSESLISQGQSLQSSIDTSVEANAKATEAMRESASELRMSADQMRVLGSNIKEAGNQLSGAIKKAVDSTQDLATQNQVSSERMEAMRDQLTHDVAQFDQLAQKLSSMLETAGSTFTELRASQNQYLDELKGHVDTLSDKMAKMLEDYAQQANGQTREHLKVWSESVTQYSEQMTGAVRSINNIVDSIEEKMG
;
A
#
# COMPACT_ATOMS: atom_id res chain seq x y z
N MET A 1 -92.14 -27.24 21.33
CA MET A 1 -91.42 -28.12 20.42
C MET A 1 -90.76 -27.24 19.38
N ALA A 2 -89.49 -26.92 19.56
CA ALA A 2 -88.71 -26.13 18.62
C ALA A 2 -87.83 -27.13 17.86
N ASP A 3 -88.17 -27.39 16.60
CA ASP A 3 -87.36 -28.21 15.70
C ASP A 3 -85.98 -27.58 15.56
N SER A 4 -84.99 -28.27 16.10
CA SER A 4 -83.58 -28.04 15.80
C SER A 4 -83.39 -28.29 14.29
N ARG A 5 -83.45 -27.23 13.49
CA ARG A 5 -82.95 -27.24 12.11
C ARG A 5 -81.45 -27.50 12.16
N ASN A 6 -81.08 -28.78 12.11
CA ASN A 6 -79.73 -29.19 11.77
C ASN A 6 -79.46 -28.62 10.38
N PHE A 7 -78.55 -27.64 10.29
CA PHE A 7 -78.00 -27.21 9.02
C PHE A 7 -77.14 -28.35 8.49
N ASP A 8 -77.77 -29.26 7.76
CA ASP A 8 -77.10 -30.40 7.16
C ASP A 8 -76.26 -29.88 5.99
N LEU A 9 -74.93 -29.89 6.13
CA LEU A 9 -73.95 -29.42 5.13
C LEU A 9 -73.95 -30.27 3.84
N SER A 10 -74.69 -31.38 3.82
CA SER A 10 -74.84 -32.25 2.64
C SER A 10 -75.45 -31.55 1.41
N TRP A 11 -76.22 -30.46 1.58
CA TRP A 11 -76.75 -29.63 0.47
C TRP A 11 -75.67 -28.93 -0.39
N LEU A 12 -74.44 -28.81 0.12
CA LEU A 12 -73.28 -28.23 -0.58
C LEU A 12 -72.46 -29.28 -1.36
N LEU A 13 -72.84 -30.56 -1.27
CA LEU A 13 -72.20 -31.63 -2.04
C LEU A 13 -73.00 -31.85 -3.32
N PRO A 14 -72.40 -31.69 -4.52
CA PRO A 14 -73.05 -32.08 -5.75
C PRO A 14 -73.26 -33.60 -5.79
N ASN A 15 -74.31 -34.03 -6.48
CA ASN A 15 -74.65 -35.45 -6.58
C ASN A 15 -73.76 -36.14 -7.62
N PHE A 16 -72.66 -36.74 -7.16
CA PHE A 16 -71.62 -37.30 -8.03
C PHE A 16 -72.05 -38.58 -8.79
N ASP A 17 -73.14 -39.24 -8.38
CA ASP A 17 -73.67 -40.44 -9.06
C ASP A 17 -74.15 -40.15 -10.49
N ALA A 18 -74.54 -38.90 -10.79
CA ALA A 18 -74.97 -38.47 -12.11
C ALA A 18 -73.82 -38.33 -13.14
N ILE A 19 -72.56 -38.39 -12.71
CA ILE A 19 -71.38 -38.22 -13.58
C ILE A 19 -70.98 -39.54 -14.27
N THR A 20 -71.50 -40.68 -13.82
CA THR A 20 -71.14 -42.01 -14.36
C THR A 20 -71.48 -42.19 -15.84
N SER A 21 -72.36 -41.35 -16.41
CA SER A 21 -72.48 -41.19 -17.86
C SER A 21 -71.69 -39.95 -18.31
N LEU A 22 -70.49 -40.16 -18.84
CA LEU A 22 -69.58 -39.14 -19.39
C LEU A 22 -70.15 -38.47 -20.68
N LYS A 23 -71.34 -37.87 -20.61
CA LYS A 23 -71.92 -37.07 -21.69
C LYS A 23 -71.43 -35.64 -21.54
N LEU A 24 -70.64 -35.16 -22.51
CA LEU A 24 -70.14 -33.77 -22.56
C LEU A 24 -71.25 -32.72 -22.73
N THR A 25 -72.48 -33.12 -23.02
CA THR A 25 -73.65 -32.25 -23.15
C THR A 25 -74.56 -32.44 -21.93
N PRO A 26 -74.53 -31.54 -20.93
CA PRO A 26 -75.40 -31.65 -19.76
C PRO A 26 -76.85 -31.43 -20.20
N SER A 27 -77.72 -32.37 -19.84
CA SER A 27 -79.16 -32.33 -20.15
C SER A 27 -79.96 -31.70 -19.01
N SER A 28 -79.36 -31.62 -17.81
CA SER A 28 -79.96 -31.09 -16.59
C SER A 28 -79.05 -30.07 -15.89
N VAL A 29 -79.67 -29.18 -15.11
CA VAL A 29 -78.98 -28.11 -14.36
C VAL A 29 -78.05 -28.70 -13.29
N GLU A 30 -78.42 -29.83 -12.68
CA GLU A 30 -77.61 -30.50 -11.65
C GLU A 30 -76.36 -31.18 -12.24
N GLU A 31 -76.45 -31.80 -13.43
CA GLU A 31 -75.29 -32.36 -14.16
C GLU A 31 -74.22 -31.30 -14.45
N LEU A 32 -74.63 -30.09 -14.84
CA LEU A 32 -73.70 -28.98 -15.09
C LEU A 32 -72.95 -28.60 -13.81
N SER A 33 -73.65 -28.51 -12.68
CA SER A 33 -73.04 -28.15 -11.39
C SER A 33 -72.00 -29.19 -10.97
N ALA A 34 -72.30 -30.47 -11.15
CA ALA A 34 -71.42 -31.57 -10.82
C ALA A 34 -70.18 -31.60 -11.74
N LEU A 35 -70.35 -31.29 -13.03
CA LEU A 35 -69.25 -31.17 -13.99
C LEU A 35 -68.31 -30.00 -13.65
N VAL A 36 -68.85 -28.80 -13.38
CA VAL A 36 -68.05 -27.62 -13.04
C VAL A 36 -67.30 -27.81 -11.71
N VAL A 37 -67.96 -28.35 -10.69
CA VAL A 37 -67.31 -28.64 -9.40
C VAL A 37 -66.24 -29.72 -9.55
N SER A 38 -66.50 -30.78 -10.33
CA SER A 38 -65.49 -31.81 -10.63
C SER A 38 -64.29 -31.24 -11.40
N LEU A 39 -64.53 -30.34 -12.35
CA LEU A 39 -63.47 -29.63 -13.07
C LEU A 39 -62.65 -28.75 -12.13
N LEU A 40 -63.28 -27.99 -11.23
CA LEU A 40 -62.60 -27.18 -10.21
C LEU A 40 -61.73 -28.03 -9.28
N ILE A 41 -62.26 -29.15 -8.79
CA ILE A 41 -61.51 -30.10 -7.95
C ILE A 41 -60.35 -30.69 -8.73
N PHE A 42 -60.56 -31.11 -9.98
CA PHE A 42 -59.52 -31.68 -10.84
C PHE A 42 -58.39 -30.67 -11.10
N ILE A 43 -58.73 -29.43 -11.50
CA ILE A 43 -57.75 -28.37 -11.74
C ILE A 43 -56.96 -28.09 -10.45
N SER A 44 -57.66 -27.90 -9.32
CA SER A 44 -57.04 -27.65 -8.02
C SER A 44 -56.09 -28.79 -7.61
N LEU A 45 -56.51 -30.04 -7.77
CA LEU A 45 -55.72 -31.22 -7.44
C LEU A 45 -54.49 -31.38 -8.35
N CYS A 46 -54.63 -31.16 -9.66
CA CYS A 46 -53.50 -31.19 -10.60
C CYS A 46 -52.43 -30.15 -10.23
N PHE A 47 -52.84 -28.91 -9.93
CA PHE A 47 -51.90 -27.87 -9.49
C PHE A 47 -51.31 -28.16 -8.11
N ALA A 48 -52.11 -28.68 -7.17
CA ALA A 48 -51.64 -29.04 -5.84
C ALA A 48 -50.63 -30.19 -5.88
N LEU A 49 -50.85 -31.21 -6.70
CA LEU A 49 -49.91 -32.32 -6.90
C LEU A 49 -48.62 -31.85 -7.58
N SER A 50 -48.74 -31.03 -8.63
CA SER A 50 -47.58 -30.44 -9.32
C SER A 50 -46.74 -29.57 -8.36
N TYR A 51 -47.40 -28.76 -7.53
CA TYR A 51 -46.74 -27.95 -6.52
C TYR A 51 -46.12 -28.81 -5.41
N GLY A 52 -46.84 -29.80 -4.91
CA GLY A 52 -46.37 -30.75 -3.90
C GLY A 52 -45.15 -31.56 -4.35
N TYR A 53 -45.13 -32.02 -5.60
CA TYR A 53 -43.98 -32.70 -6.19
C TYR A 53 -42.73 -31.80 -6.17
N ARG A 54 -42.87 -30.55 -6.60
CA ARG A 54 -41.78 -29.55 -6.60
C ARG A 54 -41.33 -29.18 -5.19
N TYR A 55 -42.26 -29.08 -4.25
CA TYR A 55 -41.98 -28.87 -2.83
C TYR A 55 -41.13 -30.02 -2.26
N VAL A 56 -41.52 -31.28 -2.53
CA VAL A 56 -40.77 -32.45 -2.08
C VAL A 56 -39.37 -32.49 -2.71
N GLU A 57 -39.23 -32.11 -3.98
CA GLU A 57 -37.91 -32.01 -4.63
C GLU A 57 -37.02 -30.97 -3.92
N ALA A 58 -37.53 -29.77 -3.65
CA ALA A 58 -36.79 -28.72 -2.92
C ALA A 58 -36.45 -29.15 -1.48
N TYR A 59 -37.41 -29.78 -0.79
CA TYR A 59 -37.21 -30.30 0.56
C TYR A 59 -36.13 -31.37 0.61
N LYS A 60 -36.10 -32.30 -0.36
CA LYS A 60 -35.06 -33.33 -0.46
C LYS A 60 -33.66 -32.72 -0.66
N ARG A 61 -33.53 -31.64 -1.45
CA ARG A 61 -32.26 -30.94 -1.65
C ARG A 61 -31.75 -30.32 -0.35
N ILE A 62 -32.61 -29.59 0.36
CA ILE A 62 -32.29 -28.95 1.65
C ILE A 62 -31.97 -30.02 2.71
N HIS A 63 -32.78 -31.08 2.79
CA HIS A 63 -32.57 -32.16 3.75
C HIS A 63 -31.26 -32.91 3.50
N TRP A 64 -30.91 -33.12 2.23
CA TRP A 64 -29.62 -33.72 1.87
C TRP A 64 -28.45 -32.84 2.32
N LEU A 65 -28.48 -31.53 2.10
CA LEU A 65 -27.44 -30.60 2.60
C LEU A 65 -27.36 -30.62 4.12
N ARG A 66 -28.50 -30.58 4.82
CA ARG A 66 -28.51 -30.70 6.29
C ARG A 66 -27.96 -32.03 6.79
N TYR A 67 -28.22 -33.12 6.06
CA TYR A 67 -27.69 -34.43 6.40
C TYR A 67 -26.18 -34.49 6.19
N LEU A 68 -25.69 -33.92 5.09
CA LEU A 68 -24.26 -33.80 4.78
C LEU A 68 -23.52 -33.03 5.88
N LEU A 69 -24.12 -31.94 6.37
CA LEU A 69 -23.58 -31.09 7.44
C LEU A 69 -23.82 -31.63 8.86
N LYS A 70 -24.52 -32.77 9.00
CA LYS A 70 -24.92 -33.28 10.31
C LYS A 70 -23.73 -33.85 11.07
N GLY A 71 -23.38 -33.22 12.18
CA GLY A 71 -22.27 -33.64 13.03
C GLY A 71 -20.94 -32.97 12.70
N ILE A 72 -20.92 -32.13 11.67
CA ILE A 72 -19.78 -31.28 11.34
C ILE A 72 -19.83 -30.06 12.24
N LYS A 73 -18.73 -29.80 12.94
CA LYS A 73 -18.52 -28.62 13.78
C LYS A 73 -17.27 -27.91 13.28
N ARG A 74 -17.19 -26.61 13.54
CA ARG A 74 -16.07 -25.73 13.16
C ARG A 74 -14.68 -26.34 13.36
N ASP A 75 -14.49 -27.08 14.46
CA ASP A 75 -13.19 -27.67 14.82
C ASP A 75 -12.81 -28.90 13.97
N ASN A 76 -13.77 -29.60 13.35
CA ASN A 76 -13.55 -30.82 12.56
C ASN A 76 -13.80 -30.63 11.06
N VAL A 77 -14.04 -29.40 10.60
CA VAL A 77 -14.42 -29.11 9.19
C VAL A 77 -13.29 -29.46 8.23
N LEU A 78 -12.04 -29.18 8.60
CA LEU A 78 -10.86 -29.43 7.76
C LEU A 78 -10.68 -30.92 7.46
N ASP A 79 -10.77 -31.77 8.49
CA ASP A 79 -10.63 -33.22 8.34
C ASP A 79 -11.76 -33.84 7.52
N GLN A 80 -12.93 -33.19 7.47
CA GLN A 80 -14.10 -33.68 6.75
C GLN A 80 -14.30 -33.04 5.38
N ARG A 81 -13.41 -32.13 4.94
CA ARG A 81 -13.51 -31.46 3.63
C ARG A 81 -13.49 -32.45 2.47
N GLU A 82 -12.59 -33.43 2.52
CA GLU A 82 -12.50 -34.47 1.48
C GLU A 82 -13.79 -35.32 1.40
N TYR A 83 -14.39 -35.65 2.55
CA TYR A 83 -15.67 -36.35 2.61
C TYR A 83 -16.82 -35.52 2.04
N LEU A 84 -16.84 -34.22 2.34
CA LEU A 84 -17.82 -33.26 1.81
C LEU A 84 -17.71 -33.13 0.29
N TYR A 85 -16.48 -33.00 -0.22
CA TYR A 85 -16.19 -32.93 -1.64
C TYR A 85 -16.61 -34.21 -2.38
N GLN A 86 -16.22 -35.38 -1.86
CA GLN A 86 -16.56 -36.68 -2.45
C GLN A 86 -18.08 -36.91 -2.48
N SER A 87 -18.77 -36.63 -1.38
CA SER A 87 -20.24 -36.76 -1.27
C SER A 87 -20.98 -35.81 -2.22
N ALA A 88 -20.44 -34.62 -2.47
CA ALA A 88 -21.00 -33.66 -3.42
C ALA A 88 -20.72 -34.06 -4.88
N SER A 89 -19.55 -34.60 -5.17
CA SER A 89 -19.13 -35.09 -6.49
C SER A 89 -19.99 -36.26 -6.98
N GLU A 90 -20.39 -37.17 -6.08
CA GLU A 90 -21.36 -38.25 -6.38
C GLU A 90 -22.74 -37.72 -6.84
N LYS A 91 -23.08 -36.48 -6.47
CA LYS A 91 -24.31 -35.78 -6.85
C LYS A 91 -24.05 -34.57 -7.76
N SER A 92 -23.10 -34.68 -8.67
CA SER A 92 -22.69 -33.62 -9.62
C SER A 92 -23.84 -32.93 -10.37
N GLY A 93 -25.03 -33.54 -10.46
CA GLY A 93 -26.26 -32.89 -10.93
C GLY A 93 -26.95 -31.99 -9.88
N GLY A 94 -26.95 -30.68 -10.13
CA GLY A 94 -27.82 -29.71 -9.44
C GLY A 94 -27.34 -29.29 -8.05
N ILE A 95 -27.65 -30.07 -7.00
CA ILE A 95 -27.34 -29.69 -5.61
C ILE A 95 -25.88 -29.94 -5.23
N GLY A 96 -25.26 -31.00 -5.77
CA GLY A 96 -23.83 -31.25 -5.57
C GLY A 96 -22.97 -30.20 -6.27
N HIS A 97 -23.36 -29.75 -7.46
CA HIS A 97 -22.68 -28.65 -8.14
C HIS A 97 -22.69 -27.35 -7.33
N LEU A 98 -23.84 -26.96 -6.76
CA LEU A 98 -23.93 -25.78 -5.87
C LEU A 98 -23.03 -25.91 -4.63
N TRP A 99 -22.87 -27.12 -4.11
CA TRP A 99 -21.94 -27.37 -3.00
C TRP A 99 -20.48 -27.27 -3.44
N LEU A 100 -20.13 -27.76 -4.63
CA LEU A 100 -18.78 -27.65 -5.18
C LEU A 100 -18.40 -26.18 -5.46
N GLU A 101 -19.32 -25.39 -6.04
CA GLU A 101 -19.13 -23.95 -6.20
C GLU A 101 -18.92 -23.24 -4.85
N PHE A 102 -19.65 -23.65 -3.82
CA PHE A 102 -19.44 -23.13 -2.47
C PHE A 102 -18.07 -23.55 -1.90
N ASP A 103 -17.67 -24.82 -2.05
CA ASP A 103 -16.39 -25.34 -1.56
C ASP A 103 -15.17 -24.67 -2.24
N GLU A 104 -15.29 -24.29 -3.51
CA GLU A 104 -14.27 -23.51 -4.23
C GLU A 104 -14.03 -22.13 -3.60
N THR A 105 -15.02 -21.56 -2.91
CA THR A 105 -14.91 -20.26 -2.23
C THR A 105 -14.41 -20.34 -0.78
N LEU A 106 -14.21 -21.55 -0.27
CA LEU A 106 -13.68 -21.77 1.07
C LEU A 106 -12.15 -21.60 1.09
N VAL A 107 -11.70 -20.79 2.04
CA VAL A 107 -10.28 -20.49 2.24
C VAL A 107 -9.85 -21.02 3.61
N GLU A 108 -8.72 -21.69 3.62
CA GLU A 108 -8.06 -22.14 4.84
C GLU A 108 -7.34 -20.95 5.49
N THR A 109 -7.64 -20.70 6.75
CA THR A 109 -7.04 -19.59 7.50
C THR A 109 -6.83 -19.98 8.95
N ARG A 110 -5.91 -19.32 9.64
CA ARG A 110 -5.66 -19.55 11.06
C ARG A 110 -6.51 -18.61 11.90
N ASP A 111 -7.22 -19.17 12.86
CA ASP A 111 -7.91 -18.38 13.87
C ASP A 111 -6.91 -17.73 14.84
N GLN A 112 -7.35 -16.77 15.64
CA GLN A 112 -6.57 -16.07 16.68
C GLN A 112 -5.95 -17.03 17.71
N ALA A 113 -6.50 -18.24 17.85
CA ALA A 113 -5.98 -19.31 18.70
C ALA A 113 -4.90 -20.18 18.03
N GLY A 114 -4.55 -19.92 16.76
CA GLY A 114 -3.54 -20.67 16.00
C GLY A 114 -4.03 -21.98 15.38
N ASN A 115 -5.33 -22.27 15.47
CA ASN A 115 -5.94 -23.44 14.82
C ASN A 115 -6.26 -23.12 13.36
N ASP A 116 -5.96 -24.04 12.46
CA ASP A 116 -6.42 -23.97 11.08
C ASP A 116 -7.96 -24.10 11.07
N CYS A 117 -8.64 -23.25 10.32
CA CYS A 117 -10.09 -23.25 10.16
C CYS A 117 -10.48 -22.89 8.73
N LEU A 118 -11.55 -23.50 8.23
CA LEU A 118 -12.12 -23.14 6.93
C LEU A 118 -13.09 -21.98 7.11
N ARG A 119 -12.87 -20.91 6.35
CA ARG A 119 -13.72 -19.73 6.36
C ARG A 119 -14.22 -19.44 4.95
N ASN A 120 -15.44 -18.95 4.86
CA ASN A 120 -16.06 -18.61 3.58
C ASN A 120 -15.69 -17.18 3.15
N THR A 121 -15.50 -16.94 1.86
CA THR A 121 -15.28 -15.58 1.31
C THR A 121 -16.59 -14.89 0.94
N LEU A 122 -17.60 -15.66 0.55
CA LEU A 122 -18.94 -15.20 0.28
C LEU A 122 -19.90 -15.59 1.41
N ASP A 123 -21.16 -15.19 1.29
CA ASP A 123 -22.22 -15.58 2.23
C ASP A 123 -22.81 -16.93 1.78
N ALA A 124 -23.18 -17.83 2.70
CA ALA A 124 -23.91 -19.04 2.35
C ALA A 124 -25.18 -18.73 1.55
N GLY A 125 -25.84 -17.60 1.83
CA GLY A 125 -27.00 -17.12 1.08
C GLY A 125 -26.72 -16.82 -0.40
N HIS A 126 -25.47 -16.63 -0.82
CA HIS A 126 -25.13 -16.44 -2.24
C HIS A 126 -25.40 -17.72 -3.05
N PHE A 127 -25.05 -18.88 -2.49
CA PHE A 127 -25.18 -20.19 -3.13
C PHE A 127 -26.49 -20.88 -2.76
N PHE A 128 -26.89 -20.77 -1.50
CA PHE A 128 -28.02 -21.48 -0.91
C PHE A 128 -29.19 -20.54 -0.63
N ASN A 129 -29.79 -20.00 -1.69
CA ASN A 129 -30.96 -19.13 -1.59
C ASN A 129 -32.22 -19.75 -2.16
N THR A 130 -33.32 -19.00 -2.03
CA THR A 130 -34.63 -19.39 -2.54
C THR A 130 -34.62 -19.62 -4.06
N HIS A 131 -33.83 -18.86 -4.82
CA HIS A 131 -33.74 -18.99 -6.27
C HIS A 131 -32.93 -20.23 -6.69
N THR A 132 -31.87 -20.62 -5.98
CA THR A 132 -31.06 -21.80 -6.34
C THR A 132 -31.68 -23.10 -5.83
N LEU A 133 -32.21 -23.10 -4.60
CA LEU A 133 -32.74 -24.31 -3.95
C LEU A 133 -34.22 -24.57 -4.24
N ALA A 134 -35.03 -23.53 -4.45
CA ALA A 134 -36.49 -23.65 -4.46
C ALA A 134 -37.21 -22.81 -5.54
N LYS A 135 -36.53 -22.38 -6.62
CA LYS A 135 -37.09 -21.52 -7.70
C LYS A 135 -38.51 -21.88 -8.12
N ARG A 136 -38.73 -23.17 -8.39
CA ARG A 136 -39.99 -23.71 -8.94
C ARG A 136 -41.16 -23.68 -7.95
N VAL A 137 -40.86 -23.49 -6.67
CA VAL A 137 -41.82 -23.41 -5.55
C VAL A 137 -42.11 -21.95 -5.20
N THR A 138 -41.10 -21.08 -5.25
CA THR A 138 -41.22 -19.71 -4.73
C THR A 138 -41.37 -18.62 -5.79
N GLU A 139 -40.93 -18.86 -7.03
CA GLU A 139 -40.97 -17.87 -8.11
C GLU A 139 -41.93 -18.25 -9.24
N ASN A 140 -42.77 -19.27 -9.01
CA ASN A 140 -43.65 -19.79 -10.03
C ASN A 140 -44.92 -18.92 -10.16
N ARG A 141 -44.86 -17.95 -11.08
CA ARG A 141 -45.97 -17.04 -11.41
C ARG A 141 -47.26 -17.77 -11.79
N LEU A 142 -47.17 -18.94 -12.41
CA LEU A 142 -48.36 -19.71 -12.80
C LEU A 142 -49.14 -20.18 -11.56
N ILE A 143 -48.43 -20.67 -10.54
CA ILE A 143 -49.03 -21.18 -9.30
C ILE A 143 -49.68 -20.04 -8.50
N ALA A 144 -49.04 -18.87 -8.47
CA ALA A 144 -49.60 -17.68 -7.83
C ALA A 144 -50.93 -17.22 -8.49
N ALA A 145 -51.16 -17.56 -9.76
CA ALA A 145 -52.39 -17.22 -10.48
C ALA A 145 -53.52 -18.26 -10.32
N VAL A 146 -53.23 -19.48 -9.83
CA VAL A 146 -54.21 -20.58 -9.70
C VAL A 146 -55.43 -20.21 -8.86
N PRO A 147 -55.29 -19.54 -7.68
CA PRO A 147 -56.46 -19.07 -6.94
C PRO A 147 -57.39 -18.18 -7.77
N GLY A 148 -56.82 -17.30 -8.60
CA GLY A 148 -57.58 -16.46 -9.52
C GLY A 148 -58.32 -17.26 -10.59
N PHE A 149 -57.67 -18.28 -11.16
CA PHE A 149 -58.31 -19.17 -12.15
C PHE A 149 -59.47 -19.97 -11.54
N LEU A 150 -59.30 -20.51 -10.32
CA LEU A 150 -60.36 -21.25 -9.63
C LEU A 150 -61.59 -20.36 -9.36
N THR A 151 -61.37 -19.12 -8.93
CA THR A 151 -62.45 -18.13 -8.77
C THR A 151 -63.11 -17.80 -10.10
N ALA A 152 -62.33 -17.58 -11.17
CA ALA A 152 -62.86 -17.26 -12.49
C ALA A 152 -63.71 -18.41 -13.07
N VAL A 153 -63.27 -19.66 -12.93
CA VAL A 153 -64.04 -20.84 -13.34
C VAL A 153 -65.32 -20.98 -12.53
N GLY A 154 -65.28 -20.70 -11.21
CA GLY A 154 -66.49 -20.67 -10.36
C GLY A 154 -67.50 -19.60 -10.81
N VAL A 155 -67.02 -18.40 -11.17
CA VAL A 155 -67.85 -17.31 -11.71
C VAL A 155 -68.45 -17.66 -13.08
N ILE A 156 -67.69 -18.31 -13.97
CA ILE A 156 -68.21 -18.80 -15.26
C ILE A 156 -69.32 -19.83 -15.02
N GLY A 157 -69.13 -20.76 -14.07
CA GLY A 157 -70.16 -21.71 -13.64
C GLY A 157 -71.42 -21.01 -13.11
N THR A 158 -71.24 -19.90 -12.40
CA THR A 158 -72.33 -19.05 -11.89
C THR A 158 -73.15 -18.46 -13.03
N PHE A 159 -72.49 -17.87 -14.04
CA PHE A 159 -73.15 -17.31 -15.21
C PHE A 159 -73.86 -18.38 -16.04
N MET A 160 -73.25 -19.55 -16.23
CA MET A 160 -73.91 -20.67 -16.92
C MET A 160 -75.15 -21.17 -16.17
N GLY A 161 -75.06 -21.30 -14.84
CA GLY A 161 -76.18 -21.72 -13.99
C GLY A 161 -77.37 -20.74 -14.06
N LEU A 162 -77.10 -19.44 -14.00
CA LEU A 162 -78.14 -18.41 -14.15
C LEU A 162 -78.72 -18.36 -15.57
N GLN A 163 -77.89 -18.43 -16.61
CA GLN A 163 -78.33 -18.41 -18.00
C GLN A 163 -79.28 -19.58 -18.31
N ILE A 164 -78.94 -20.79 -17.85
CA ILE A 164 -79.79 -21.97 -18.05
C ILE A 164 -81.05 -21.88 -17.18
N GLY A 165 -80.94 -21.41 -15.94
CA GLY A 165 -82.11 -21.20 -15.07
C GLY A 165 -83.13 -20.22 -15.65
N LEU A 166 -82.65 -19.18 -16.33
CA LEU A 166 -83.50 -18.18 -17.01
C LEU A 166 -84.02 -18.65 -18.38
N SER A 167 -83.40 -19.66 -19.01
CA SER A 167 -83.81 -20.12 -20.34
C SER A 167 -85.20 -20.76 -20.39
N GLY A 168 -85.71 -21.24 -19.26
CA GLY A 168 -87.06 -21.81 -19.14
C GLY A 168 -88.13 -20.81 -18.67
N LEU A 169 -87.81 -19.52 -18.52
CA LEU A 169 -88.72 -18.50 -17.99
C LEU A 169 -89.46 -17.77 -19.12
N GLU A 170 -90.69 -18.18 -19.41
CA GLU A 170 -91.57 -17.50 -20.38
C GLU A 170 -92.53 -16.53 -19.68
N LEU A 171 -92.29 -15.22 -19.83
CA LEU A 171 -93.13 -14.15 -19.27
C LEU A 171 -93.89 -13.42 -20.40
N GLY A 172 -95.00 -13.99 -20.86
CA GLY A 172 -95.86 -13.41 -21.92
C GLY A 172 -97.35 -13.39 -21.56
N GLN A 173 -98.14 -12.53 -22.21
CA GLN A 173 -99.60 -12.54 -22.08
C GLN A 173 -100.17 -13.79 -22.78
N GLY A 174 -100.55 -14.81 -21.99
CA GLY A 174 -101.10 -16.08 -22.48
C GLY A 174 -100.49 -17.35 -21.88
N VAL A 175 -99.51 -17.23 -20.98
CA VAL A 175 -98.85 -18.36 -20.31
C VAL A 175 -99.70 -18.88 -19.14
N SER A 176 -99.83 -20.20 -19.01
CA SER A 176 -100.55 -20.84 -17.90
C SER A 176 -99.80 -20.70 -16.56
N ILE A 177 -100.53 -20.68 -15.45
CA ILE A 177 -99.94 -20.54 -14.10
C ILE A 177 -98.96 -21.68 -13.81
N GLU A 178 -99.23 -22.90 -14.28
CA GLU A 178 -98.32 -24.05 -14.23
C GLU A 178 -97.00 -23.80 -14.97
N GLN A 179 -97.01 -23.26 -16.19
CA GLN A 179 -95.79 -22.95 -16.94
C GLN A 179 -94.95 -21.85 -16.27
N MET A 180 -95.61 -20.86 -15.66
CA MET A 180 -94.91 -19.83 -14.89
C MET A 180 -94.29 -20.41 -13.61
N LYS A 181 -94.96 -21.36 -12.95
CA LYS A 181 -94.45 -22.07 -11.76
C LYS A 181 -93.24 -22.94 -12.11
N ASP A 182 -93.28 -23.64 -13.25
CA ASP A 182 -92.15 -24.46 -13.72
C ASP A 182 -90.96 -23.60 -14.15
N GLY A 183 -91.20 -22.47 -14.82
CA GLY A 183 -90.15 -21.49 -15.15
C GLY A 183 -89.48 -20.89 -13.91
N VAL A 184 -90.26 -20.54 -12.87
CA VAL A 184 -89.73 -20.11 -11.57
C VAL A 184 -88.94 -21.24 -10.89
N GLY A 185 -89.39 -22.49 -10.98
CA GLY A 185 -88.64 -23.66 -10.51
C GLY A 185 -87.28 -23.81 -11.21
N GLY A 186 -87.23 -23.58 -12.53
CA GLY A 186 -86.00 -23.54 -13.32
C GLY A 186 -85.03 -22.46 -12.87
N VAL A 187 -85.53 -21.24 -12.60
CA VAL A 187 -84.71 -20.12 -12.10
C VAL A 187 -84.13 -20.44 -10.72
N VAL A 188 -84.93 -20.99 -9.81
CA VAL A 188 -84.48 -21.36 -8.46
C VAL A 188 -83.40 -22.45 -8.53
N ASN A 189 -83.55 -23.45 -9.40
CA ASN A 189 -82.54 -24.48 -9.61
C ASN A 189 -81.27 -23.93 -10.26
N GLY A 190 -81.38 -23.01 -11.22
CA GLY A 190 -80.23 -22.31 -11.81
C GLY A 190 -79.48 -21.45 -10.78
N ALA A 191 -80.19 -20.75 -9.90
CA ALA A 191 -79.63 -19.98 -8.80
C ALA A 191 -78.91 -20.87 -7.77
N LYS A 192 -79.47 -22.05 -7.44
CA LYS A 192 -78.82 -23.04 -6.57
C LYS A 192 -77.47 -23.49 -7.14
N VAL A 193 -77.42 -23.79 -8.45
CA VAL A 193 -76.18 -24.19 -9.13
C VAL A 193 -75.18 -23.05 -9.22
N ALA A 194 -75.67 -21.83 -9.47
CA ALA A 194 -74.84 -20.65 -9.50
C ALA A 194 -74.16 -20.39 -8.14
N PHE A 195 -74.90 -20.55 -7.05
CA PHE A 195 -74.34 -20.46 -5.70
C PHE A 195 -73.33 -21.59 -5.42
N LEU A 196 -73.66 -22.83 -5.76
CA LEU A 196 -72.81 -23.99 -5.49
C LEU A 196 -71.44 -23.91 -6.19
N THR A 197 -71.44 -23.56 -7.48
CA THR A 197 -70.21 -23.43 -8.27
C THR A 197 -69.32 -22.28 -7.79
N SER A 198 -69.92 -21.17 -7.33
CA SER A 198 -69.19 -20.05 -6.72
C SER A 198 -68.57 -20.39 -5.36
N VAL A 199 -69.32 -21.07 -4.49
CA VAL A 199 -68.82 -21.50 -3.16
C VAL A 199 -67.63 -22.44 -3.29
N TRP A 200 -67.70 -23.41 -4.22
CA TRP A 200 -66.58 -24.31 -4.49
C TRP A 200 -65.39 -23.59 -5.16
N GLY A 201 -65.64 -22.67 -6.10
CA GLY A 201 -64.58 -21.89 -6.75
C GLY A 201 -63.81 -21.02 -5.74
N ILE A 202 -64.52 -20.26 -4.90
CA ILE A 202 -63.92 -19.43 -3.85
C ILE A 202 -63.29 -20.30 -2.76
N GLY A 203 -63.98 -21.35 -2.31
CA GLY A 203 -63.49 -22.25 -1.27
C GLY A 203 -62.18 -22.93 -1.65
N LEU A 204 -62.11 -23.51 -2.86
CA LEU A 204 -60.88 -24.13 -3.38
C LEU A 204 -59.79 -23.08 -3.65
N SER A 205 -60.15 -21.87 -4.10
CA SER A 205 -59.20 -20.77 -4.30
C SER A 205 -58.51 -20.36 -2.99
N VAL A 206 -59.29 -20.16 -1.92
CA VAL A 206 -58.77 -19.81 -0.59
C VAL A 206 -57.95 -20.95 0.00
N LEU A 207 -58.44 -22.19 -0.09
CA LEU A 207 -57.73 -23.38 0.38
C LEU A 207 -56.36 -23.52 -0.32
N PHE A 208 -56.34 -23.38 -1.65
CA PHE A 208 -55.12 -23.46 -2.44
C PHE A 208 -54.15 -22.33 -2.08
N ASN A 209 -54.61 -21.09 -1.99
CA ASN A 209 -53.77 -19.93 -1.64
C ASN A 209 -53.14 -20.08 -0.25
N PHE A 210 -53.92 -20.54 0.73
CA PHE A 210 -53.41 -20.78 2.08
C PHE A 210 -52.39 -21.91 2.12
N GLY A 211 -52.66 -23.03 1.43
CA GLY A 211 -51.75 -24.17 1.33
C GLY A 211 -50.44 -23.80 0.63
N GLU A 212 -50.51 -23.07 -0.49
CA GLU A 212 -49.36 -22.57 -1.24
C GLU A 212 -48.48 -21.66 -0.39
N LYS A 213 -49.06 -20.61 0.24
CA LYS A 213 -48.31 -19.69 1.11
C LYS A 213 -47.70 -20.38 2.32
N SER A 214 -48.40 -21.35 2.92
CA SER A 214 -47.90 -22.09 4.09
C SER A 214 -46.68 -22.95 3.74
N LEU A 215 -46.76 -23.69 2.63
CA LEU A 215 -45.64 -24.53 2.14
C LEU A 215 -44.46 -23.66 1.69
N GLU A 216 -44.73 -22.56 0.99
CA GLU A 216 -43.73 -21.57 0.58
C GLU A 216 -43.00 -20.97 1.79
N GLN A 217 -43.72 -20.62 2.86
CA GLN A 217 -43.10 -20.12 4.08
C GLN A 217 -42.25 -21.19 4.78
N CYS A 218 -42.72 -22.44 4.80
CA CYS A 218 -42.00 -23.56 5.37
C CYS A 218 -40.66 -23.80 4.66
N ILE A 219 -40.64 -23.77 3.33
CA ILE A 219 -39.40 -23.96 2.56
C ILE A 219 -38.44 -22.78 2.76
N ARG A 220 -38.93 -21.53 2.77
CA ARG A 220 -38.08 -20.35 3.03
C ARG A 220 -37.45 -20.39 4.42
N ASN A 221 -38.22 -20.73 5.44
CA ASN A 221 -37.68 -20.87 6.80
C ASN A 221 -36.63 -21.98 6.84
N SER A 222 -36.86 -23.10 6.15
CA SER A 222 -35.90 -24.20 6.08
C SER A 222 -34.59 -23.80 5.41
N ILE A 223 -34.63 -22.97 4.36
CA ILE A 223 -33.46 -22.40 3.69
C ILE A 223 -32.72 -21.45 4.62
N ARG A 224 -33.41 -20.51 5.29
CA ARG A 224 -32.76 -19.57 6.23
C ARG A 224 -32.06 -20.26 7.39
N THR A 225 -32.67 -21.32 7.94
CA THR A 225 -32.00 -22.11 8.98
C THR A 225 -30.78 -22.84 8.43
N LEU A 226 -30.85 -23.38 7.20
CA LEU A 226 -29.70 -24.02 6.57
C LEU A 226 -28.55 -23.01 6.31
N GLU A 227 -28.88 -21.82 5.81
CA GLU A 227 -27.93 -20.71 5.61
C GLU A 227 -27.23 -20.38 6.94
N GLY A 228 -27.98 -20.17 8.02
CA GLY A 228 -27.41 -19.91 9.34
C GLY A 228 -26.58 -21.07 9.90
N ASP A 229 -26.98 -22.32 9.65
CA ASP A 229 -26.19 -23.50 10.03
C ASP A 229 -24.86 -23.54 9.27
N ILE A 230 -24.86 -23.25 7.96
CA ILE A 230 -23.66 -23.21 7.11
C ILE A 230 -22.75 -22.06 7.53
N ASP A 231 -23.27 -20.84 7.71
CA ASP A 231 -22.46 -19.69 8.13
C ASP A 231 -21.84 -19.87 9.53
N ASN A 232 -22.50 -20.64 10.40
CA ASN A 232 -21.95 -20.99 11.71
C ASN A 232 -20.79 -22.00 11.60
N ILE A 233 -20.89 -22.95 10.67
CA ILE A 233 -19.82 -23.94 10.41
C ILE A 233 -18.65 -23.29 9.67
N PHE A 234 -18.94 -22.43 8.69
CA PHE A 234 -17.98 -21.74 7.81
C PHE A 234 -18.07 -20.21 8.00
N PRO A 235 -17.48 -19.66 9.08
CA PRO A 235 -17.63 -18.25 9.37
C PRO A 235 -17.00 -17.39 8.29
N ARG A 236 -17.78 -16.44 7.75
CA ARG A 236 -17.35 -15.56 6.67
C ARG A 236 -16.14 -14.71 7.08
N ILE A 237 -15.15 -14.61 6.19
CA ILE A 237 -14.06 -13.63 6.31
C ILE A 237 -14.57 -12.28 5.79
N ARG A 238 -14.59 -11.28 6.68
CA ARG A 238 -14.98 -9.93 6.30
C ARG A 238 -13.79 -9.22 5.65
N PRO A 239 -13.97 -8.52 4.51
CA PRO A 239 -12.88 -7.73 3.91
C PRO A 239 -12.25 -6.75 4.89
N GLU A 240 -13.04 -6.19 5.81
CA GLU A 240 -12.57 -5.27 6.85
C GLU A 240 -11.66 -5.98 7.88
N GLU A 241 -11.94 -7.24 8.19
CA GLU A 241 -11.11 -8.07 9.08
C GLU A 241 -9.77 -8.43 8.42
N GLN A 242 -9.79 -8.73 7.11
CA GLN A 242 -8.55 -8.94 6.34
C GLN A 242 -7.70 -7.67 6.25
N LEU A 243 -8.32 -6.52 5.96
CA LEU A 243 -7.61 -5.24 5.92
C LEU A 243 -6.98 -4.90 7.27
N LYS A 244 -7.70 -5.15 8.38
CA LYS A 244 -7.16 -5.00 9.72
C LYS A 244 -5.96 -5.93 9.95
N THR A 245 -6.07 -7.20 9.58
CA THR A 245 -4.99 -8.19 9.72
C THR A 245 -3.77 -7.82 8.88
N ILE A 246 -3.96 -7.33 7.65
CA ILE A 246 -2.88 -6.83 6.79
C ILE A 246 -2.19 -5.62 7.42
N ALA A 247 -2.96 -4.70 8.03
CA ALA A 247 -2.39 -3.55 8.72
C ALA A 247 -1.58 -3.98 9.96
N GLU A 248 -2.08 -4.94 10.75
CA GLU A 248 -1.38 -5.51 11.91
C GLU A 248 -0.09 -6.22 11.49
N HIS A 249 -0.13 -7.11 10.49
CA HIS A 249 1.06 -7.74 9.93
C HIS A 249 2.01 -6.74 9.26
N GLY A 250 1.49 -5.66 8.68
CA GLY A 250 2.32 -4.57 8.14
C GLY A 250 3.11 -3.85 9.24
N GLN A 251 2.50 -3.64 10.39
CA GLN A 251 3.15 -3.06 11.57
C GLN A 251 4.19 -4.03 12.18
N GLU A 252 3.83 -5.31 12.32
CA GLU A 252 4.76 -6.36 12.80
C GLU A 252 5.95 -6.56 11.85
N SER A 253 5.71 -6.52 10.54
CA SER A 253 6.74 -6.57 9.50
C SER A 253 7.67 -5.36 9.60
N LYS A 254 7.14 -4.17 9.88
CA LYS A 254 7.95 -2.97 10.12
C LYS A 254 8.85 -3.12 11.35
N GLU A 255 8.32 -3.65 12.46
CA GLU A 255 9.10 -3.89 13.68
C GLU A 255 10.18 -4.95 13.49
N THR A 256 9.87 -6.05 12.80
CA THR A 256 10.85 -7.10 12.48
C THR A 256 11.91 -6.62 11.49
N LEU A 257 11.55 -5.81 10.48
CA LEU A 257 12.51 -5.18 9.58
C LEU A 257 13.42 -4.19 10.31
N GLN A 258 12.89 -3.44 11.27
CA GLN A 258 13.69 -2.55 12.11
C GLN A 258 14.65 -3.34 13.00
N GLY A 259 14.18 -4.42 13.65
CA GLY A 259 15.02 -5.32 14.42
C GLY A 259 16.07 -6.04 13.58
N LEU A 260 15.74 -6.40 12.33
CA LEU A 260 16.70 -6.95 11.36
C LEU A 260 17.76 -5.91 10.99
N ALA A 261 17.36 -4.67 10.72
CA ALA A 261 18.31 -3.58 10.43
C ALA A 261 19.26 -3.33 11.62
N GLU A 262 18.74 -3.36 12.84
CA GLU A 262 19.54 -3.25 14.08
C GLU A 262 20.52 -4.41 14.21
N LYS A 263 20.06 -5.66 14.02
CA LYS A 263 20.93 -6.86 14.05
C LYS A 263 21.98 -6.88 12.95
N ILE A 264 21.64 -6.43 11.75
CA ILE A 264 22.57 -6.28 10.63
C ILE A 264 23.62 -5.23 11.01
N GLY A 265 23.20 -4.09 11.58
CA GLY A 265 24.11 -3.07 12.09
C GLY A 265 25.06 -3.63 13.15
N GLU A 266 24.53 -4.33 14.14
CA GLU A 266 25.30 -4.97 15.22
C GLU A 266 26.31 -5.99 14.66
N LYS A 267 25.87 -6.88 13.76
CA LYS A 267 26.74 -7.88 13.11
C LYS A 267 27.77 -7.26 12.17
N MET A 268 27.44 -6.17 11.47
CA MET A 268 28.42 -5.40 10.70
C MET A 268 29.46 -4.76 11.59
N GLN A 269 29.04 -4.20 12.73
CA GLN A 269 29.92 -3.54 13.68
C GLN A 269 30.86 -4.54 14.35
N GLU A 270 30.34 -5.71 14.73
CA GLU A 270 31.12 -6.84 15.24
C GLU A 270 32.12 -7.37 14.20
N ALA A 271 31.69 -7.53 12.94
CA ALA A 271 32.58 -7.93 11.84
C ALA A 271 33.65 -6.87 11.55
N MET A 272 33.33 -5.57 11.64
CA MET A 272 34.29 -4.48 11.51
C MET A 272 35.29 -4.44 12.65
N LEU A 273 34.85 -4.64 13.89
CA LEU A 273 35.73 -4.75 15.06
C LEU A 273 36.68 -5.93 14.92
N SER A 274 36.19 -7.10 14.53
CA SER A 274 37.00 -8.30 14.29
C SER A 274 37.99 -8.10 13.14
N ALA A 275 37.57 -7.43 12.05
CA ALA A 275 38.46 -7.07 10.96
C ALA A 275 39.53 -6.06 11.41
N THR A 276 39.17 -5.09 12.25
CA THR A 276 40.09 -4.07 12.78
C THR A 276 41.08 -4.66 13.77
N GLU A 277 40.66 -5.57 14.65
CA GLU A 277 41.56 -6.36 15.51
C GLU A 277 42.49 -7.22 14.67
N GLY A 278 41.98 -7.88 13.62
CA GLY A 278 42.81 -8.66 12.70
C GLY A 278 43.86 -7.79 11.99
N ILE A 279 43.48 -6.59 11.56
CA ILE A 279 44.40 -5.59 11.00
C ILE A 279 45.40 -5.14 12.06
N GLN A 280 44.97 -4.77 13.26
CA GLN A 280 45.83 -4.32 14.35
C GLN A 280 46.86 -5.38 14.72
N THR A 281 46.45 -6.64 14.85
CA THR A 281 47.35 -7.76 15.16
C THR A 281 48.35 -7.99 14.02
N SER A 282 47.91 -7.86 12.77
CA SER A 282 48.78 -7.97 11.59
C SER A 282 49.76 -6.78 11.48
N LEU A 283 49.30 -5.59 11.84
CA LEU A 283 50.09 -4.37 11.87
C LEU A 283 51.11 -4.41 13.02
N GLU A 284 50.72 -4.88 14.20
CA GLU A 284 51.59 -5.10 15.36
C GLU A 284 52.68 -6.12 15.02
N LYS A 285 52.32 -7.21 14.34
CA LYS A 285 53.29 -8.20 13.85
C LYS A 285 54.25 -7.60 12.83
N SER A 286 53.74 -6.82 11.88
CA SER A 286 54.57 -6.10 10.90
C SER A 286 55.45 -5.02 11.56
N LEU A 287 54.94 -4.26 12.52
CA LEU A 287 55.68 -3.24 13.26
C LEU A 287 56.73 -3.87 14.18
N SER A 288 56.42 -4.98 14.85
CA SER A 288 57.38 -5.72 15.66
C SER A 288 58.52 -6.28 14.81
N ASP A 289 58.19 -6.87 13.66
CA ASP A 289 59.19 -7.47 12.76
C ASP A 289 60.01 -6.42 11.98
N ILE A 290 59.47 -5.21 11.73
CA ILE A 290 60.10 -4.16 10.91
C ILE A 290 60.69 -3.01 11.73
N MET A 291 60.06 -2.57 12.82
CA MET A 291 60.50 -1.42 13.63
C MET A 291 61.41 -1.79 14.80
N ALA A 292 61.39 -3.02 15.33
CA ALA A 292 62.32 -3.42 16.40
C ALA A 292 63.82 -3.31 15.99
N PRO A 293 64.22 -3.63 14.74
CA PRO A 293 65.59 -3.38 14.26
C PRO A 293 65.88 -1.88 14.04
N ALA A 294 64.87 -1.08 13.68
CA ALA A 294 65.01 0.34 13.39
C ALA A 294 65.12 1.19 14.66
N ILE A 295 64.36 0.84 15.71
CA ILE A 295 64.42 1.50 17.02
C ILE A 295 65.72 1.18 17.75
N ASN A 296 66.21 -0.07 17.71
CA ASN A 296 67.52 -0.41 18.27
C ASN A 296 68.67 0.40 17.64
N LYS A 297 68.53 0.79 16.36
CA LYS A 297 69.51 1.61 15.66
C LYS A 297 69.41 3.11 16.00
N LEU A 298 68.22 3.58 16.43
CA LEU A 298 67.96 4.96 16.82
C LEU A 298 68.33 5.23 18.29
N VAL A 299 68.20 4.22 19.15
CA VAL A 299 68.54 4.28 20.58
C VAL A 299 70.05 4.46 20.80
N ASP A 300 70.90 3.96 19.90
CA ASP A 300 72.36 4.16 19.97
C ASP A 300 72.78 5.61 19.67
N GLU A 301 71.99 6.38 18.92
CA GLU A 301 72.34 7.76 18.49
C GLU A 301 71.73 8.86 19.37
N THR A 302 70.84 8.54 20.31
CA THR A 302 70.00 9.57 20.99
C THR A 302 70.41 9.86 22.45
N ALA A 303 71.68 9.61 22.82
CA ALA A 303 72.16 9.81 24.19
C ALA A 303 72.52 11.26 24.59
N GLU A 304 72.36 12.26 23.72
CA GLU A 304 72.84 13.65 24.01
C GLU A 304 71.76 14.76 23.99
N GLY A 305 70.48 14.47 23.73
CA GLY A 305 69.51 15.50 23.33
C GLY A 305 68.65 16.18 24.41
N ASN A 306 68.77 15.84 25.70
CA ASN A 306 67.71 16.15 26.68
C ASN A 306 67.77 17.53 27.36
N GLN A 307 68.66 18.44 26.98
CA GLN A 307 68.71 19.78 27.57
C GLN A 307 67.93 20.85 26.78
N LYS A 308 67.33 20.46 25.64
CA LYS A 308 66.58 21.35 24.73
C LYS A 308 65.06 21.10 24.70
N ALA A 309 64.55 20.26 25.59
CA ALA A 309 63.15 19.79 25.56
C ALA A 309 62.13 20.81 26.10
N LEU A 310 62.56 21.88 26.80
CA LEU A 310 61.64 22.83 27.41
C LEU A 310 61.19 23.96 26.46
N GLU A 311 61.96 24.24 25.40
CA GLU A 311 61.58 25.21 24.35
C GLU A 311 60.62 24.59 23.31
N GLY A 312 60.73 23.28 23.05
CA GLY A 312 59.91 22.57 22.06
C GLY A 312 58.45 22.31 22.46
N LEU A 313 58.08 22.58 23.71
CA LEU A 313 56.70 22.43 24.21
C LEU A 313 55.78 23.54 23.69
N LEU A 314 56.35 24.72 23.40
CA LEU A 314 55.64 25.86 22.79
C LEU A 314 55.56 25.73 21.26
N GLU A 315 56.55 25.09 20.64
CA GLU A 315 56.56 24.78 19.21
C GLU A 315 55.62 23.60 18.86
N SER A 316 55.50 22.59 19.74
CA SER A 316 54.59 21.44 19.58
C SER A 316 53.11 21.84 19.61
N PHE A 317 52.74 22.93 20.28
CA PHE A 317 51.36 23.43 20.29
C PHE A 317 50.98 24.08 18.95
N MET A 318 51.94 24.75 18.29
CA MET A 318 51.74 25.32 16.96
C MET A 318 51.80 24.26 15.85
N ASP A 319 52.61 23.21 16.01
CA ASP A 319 52.70 22.08 15.07
C ASP A 319 51.47 21.16 15.15
N GLY A 320 50.93 20.91 16.35
CA GLY A 320 49.74 20.07 16.57
C GLY A 320 48.46 20.61 15.92
N PHE A 321 48.26 21.93 15.87
CA PHE A 321 47.11 22.51 15.17
C PHE A 321 47.26 22.43 13.63
N GLY A 322 48.50 22.44 13.12
CA GLY A 322 48.81 22.27 11.70
C GLY A 322 48.66 20.83 11.22
N LYS A 323 49.07 19.86 12.06
CA LYS A 323 49.02 18.43 11.76
C LYS A 323 47.60 17.88 11.72
N GLU A 324 46.78 18.17 12.73
CA GLU A 324 45.39 17.73 12.79
C GLU A 324 44.52 18.40 11.71
N GLY A 325 44.82 19.65 11.35
CA GLY A 325 44.19 20.32 10.20
C GLY A 325 44.59 19.73 8.84
N SER A 326 45.82 19.21 8.73
CA SER A 326 46.30 18.51 7.53
C SER A 326 45.74 17.10 7.41
N GLU A 327 45.61 16.38 8.53
CA GLU A 327 44.95 15.07 8.60
C GLU A 327 43.45 15.17 8.33
N GLN A 328 42.77 16.22 8.83
CA GLN A 328 41.38 16.49 8.49
C GLN A 328 41.20 16.81 6.99
N ARG A 329 42.15 17.52 6.38
CA ARG A 329 42.17 17.79 4.93
C ARG A 329 42.45 16.51 4.12
N ALA A 330 43.31 15.63 4.63
CA ALA A 330 43.58 14.32 4.04
C ALA A 330 42.36 13.40 4.14
N ALA A 331 41.68 13.36 5.30
CA ALA A 331 40.44 12.62 5.50
C ALA A 331 39.29 13.16 4.63
N LEU A 332 39.16 14.48 4.46
CA LEU A 332 38.17 15.09 3.55
C LEU A 332 38.47 14.79 2.07
N ASN A 333 39.74 14.69 1.68
CA ASN A 333 40.14 14.26 0.35
C ASN A 333 39.94 12.75 0.14
N GLN A 334 40.18 11.92 1.18
CA GLN A 334 39.90 10.48 1.20
C GLN A 334 38.40 10.23 1.01
N VAL A 335 37.55 10.92 1.78
CA VAL A 335 36.09 10.83 1.66
C VAL A 335 35.62 11.29 0.28
N SER A 336 36.21 12.37 -0.27
CA SER A 336 35.89 12.80 -1.64
C SER A 336 36.29 11.75 -2.69
N SER A 337 37.42 11.07 -2.50
CA SER A 337 37.88 9.98 -3.37
C SER A 337 36.97 8.74 -3.26
N GLN A 338 36.57 8.38 -2.03
CA GLN A 338 35.68 7.25 -1.75
C GLN A 338 34.26 7.49 -2.27
N VAL A 339 33.76 8.73 -2.21
CA VAL A 339 32.50 9.11 -2.86
C VAL A 339 32.63 9.00 -4.38
N ASN A 340 33.76 9.40 -4.95
CA ASN A 340 33.99 9.29 -6.40
C ASN A 340 34.09 7.81 -6.87
N GLU A 341 34.76 6.95 -6.09
CA GLU A 341 34.80 5.49 -6.33
C GLU A 341 33.42 4.85 -6.16
N SER A 342 32.64 5.28 -5.17
CA SER A 342 31.28 4.78 -4.95
C SER A 342 30.35 5.18 -6.10
N VAL A 343 30.48 6.41 -6.62
CA VAL A 343 29.74 6.88 -7.79
C VAL A 343 30.16 6.13 -9.06
N ALA A 344 31.46 5.87 -9.25
CA ALA A 344 31.96 5.06 -10.37
C ALA A 344 31.49 3.59 -10.29
N SER A 345 31.47 3.02 -9.09
CA SER A 345 30.94 1.68 -8.82
C SER A 345 29.42 1.61 -9.10
N MET A 346 28.66 2.63 -8.68
CA MET A 346 27.24 2.73 -8.97
C MET A 346 26.97 2.87 -10.47
N GLN A 347 27.79 3.65 -11.18
CA GLN A 347 27.70 3.81 -12.64
C GLN A 347 28.02 2.51 -13.39
N THR A 348 28.97 1.72 -12.89
CA THR A 348 29.28 0.38 -13.42
C THR A 348 28.12 -0.58 -13.18
N THR A 349 27.60 -0.63 -11.97
CA THR A 349 26.47 -1.49 -11.59
C THR A 349 25.20 -1.14 -12.39
N MET A 350 24.97 0.14 -12.67
CA MET A 350 23.83 0.61 -13.46
C MET A 350 23.97 0.25 -14.95
N ASN A 351 25.20 0.29 -15.50
CA ASN A 351 25.47 -0.22 -16.85
C ASN A 351 25.29 -1.75 -16.92
N ASP A 352 25.74 -2.49 -15.91
CA ASP A 352 25.56 -3.95 -15.83
C ASP A 352 24.07 -4.31 -15.72
N PHE A 353 23.30 -3.56 -14.94
CA PHE A 353 21.85 -3.73 -14.83
C PHE A 353 21.12 -3.46 -16.16
N VAL A 354 21.49 -2.38 -16.87
CA VAL A 354 20.93 -2.06 -18.19
C VAL A 354 21.29 -3.15 -19.21
N SER A 355 22.52 -3.66 -19.17
CA SER A 355 22.96 -4.76 -20.05
C SER A 355 22.19 -6.05 -19.75
N GLN A 356 21.98 -6.37 -18.47
CA GLN A 356 21.19 -7.52 -18.04
C GLN A 356 19.72 -7.40 -18.45
N LEU A 357 19.13 -6.19 -18.38
CA LEU A 357 17.78 -5.90 -18.89
C LEU A 357 17.69 -6.09 -20.40
N GLN A 358 18.65 -5.58 -21.17
CA GLN A 358 18.68 -5.77 -22.63
C GLN A 358 18.79 -7.25 -23.00
N LYS A 359 19.61 -8.02 -22.25
CA LYS A 359 19.73 -9.47 -22.43
C LYS A 359 18.42 -10.21 -22.10
N SER A 360 17.79 -9.85 -20.98
CA SER A 360 16.49 -10.43 -20.59
C SER A 360 15.38 -10.11 -21.61
N GLN A 361 15.39 -8.90 -22.20
CA GLN A 361 14.44 -8.49 -23.24
C GLN A 361 14.62 -9.32 -24.52
N ALA A 362 15.87 -9.55 -24.95
CA ALA A 362 16.19 -10.36 -26.12
C ALA A 362 15.76 -11.83 -25.93
N GLU A 363 16.05 -12.41 -24.76
CA GLU A 363 15.61 -13.78 -24.42
C GLU A 363 14.08 -13.89 -24.32
N SER A 364 13.39 -12.85 -23.86
CA SER A 364 11.93 -12.84 -23.83
C SER A 364 11.30 -12.74 -25.22
N SER A 365 11.89 -11.93 -26.11
CA SER A 365 11.41 -11.81 -27.50
C SER A 365 11.60 -13.11 -28.28
N GLU A 366 12.69 -13.84 -28.04
CA GLU A 366 12.93 -15.15 -28.66
C GLU A 366 11.91 -16.20 -28.17
N ARG A 367 11.60 -16.20 -26.86
CA ARG A 367 10.54 -17.06 -26.29
C ARG A 367 9.16 -16.76 -26.89
N GLU A 368 8.85 -15.49 -27.10
CA GLU A 368 7.57 -15.06 -27.66
C GLU A 368 7.44 -15.47 -29.14
N LYS A 369 8.51 -15.34 -29.93
CA LYS A 369 8.57 -15.89 -31.29
C LYS A 369 8.39 -17.41 -31.33
N SER A 370 9.04 -18.13 -30.42
CA SER A 370 8.91 -19.58 -30.30
C SER A 370 7.47 -19.98 -29.99
N MET A 371 6.82 -19.27 -29.06
CA MET A 371 5.43 -19.53 -28.68
C MET A 371 4.45 -19.28 -29.83
N ILE A 372 4.63 -18.22 -30.61
CA ILE A 372 3.82 -17.94 -31.81
C ILE A 372 4.00 -19.06 -32.86
N SER A 373 5.23 -19.56 -33.03
CA SER A 373 5.51 -20.69 -33.91
C SER A 373 4.82 -21.98 -33.44
N ASP A 374 4.85 -22.27 -32.14
CA ASP A 374 4.20 -23.45 -31.57
C ASP A 374 2.67 -23.40 -31.67
N ILE A 375 2.07 -22.22 -31.46
CA ILE A 375 0.63 -22.00 -31.65
C ILE A 375 0.25 -22.17 -33.13
N SER A 376 1.05 -21.67 -34.07
CA SER A 376 0.81 -21.85 -35.51
C SER A 376 0.87 -23.33 -35.92
N LEU A 377 1.83 -24.09 -35.36
CA LEU A 377 1.94 -25.54 -35.54
C LEU A 377 0.71 -26.28 -34.98
N GLN A 378 0.25 -25.92 -33.78
CA GLN A 378 -0.93 -26.54 -33.17
C GLN A 378 -2.22 -26.27 -33.97
N VAL A 379 -2.41 -25.05 -34.48
CA VAL A 379 -3.55 -24.71 -35.33
C VAL A 379 -3.52 -25.50 -36.64
N SER A 380 -2.37 -25.62 -37.28
CA SER A 380 -2.21 -26.42 -38.50
C SER A 380 -2.51 -27.91 -38.25
N GLN A 381 -2.12 -28.42 -37.09
CA GLN A 381 -2.38 -29.82 -36.69
C GLN A 381 -3.87 -30.08 -36.40
N LEU A 382 -4.59 -29.12 -35.81
CA LEU A 382 -6.06 -29.19 -35.61
C LEU A 382 -6.82 -29.20 -36.94
N VAL A 383 -6.37 -28.42 -37.93
CA VAL A 383 -6.97 -28.42 -39.28
C VAL A 383 -6.77 -29.79 -39.95
N HIS A 384 -5.56 -30.35 -39.88
CA HIS A 384 -5.29 -31.70 -40.41
C HIS A 384 -6.10 -32.81 -39.71
N GLN A 385 -6.26 -32.75 -38.39
CA GLN A 385 -7.13 -33.68 -37.67
C GLN A 385 -8.60 -33.57 -38.10
N THR A 386 -9.05 -32.37 -38.50
CA THR A 386 -10.42 -32.14 -38.97
C THR A 386 -10.66 -32.76 -40.34
N GLU A 387 -9.71 -32.67 -41.26
CA GLU A 387 -9.77 -33.34 -42.57
C GLU A 387 -9.80 -34.87 -42.42
N ASP A 388 -8.98 -35.43 -41.51
CA ASP A 388 -8.95 -36.87 -41.23
C ASP A 388 -10.27 -37.40 -40.64
N VAL A 389 -10.91 -36.64 -39.74
CA VAL A 389 -12.23 -36.99 -39.19
C VAL A 389 -13.30 -36.96 -40.29
N GLN A 390 -13.25 -35.98 -41.19
CA GLN A 390 -14.19 -35.86 -42.30
C GLN A 390 -14.06 -37.03 -43.29
N HIS A 391 -12.83 -37.46 -43.57
CA HIS A 391 -12.55 -38.59 -44.45
C HIS A 391 -13.01 -39.93 -43.82
N LYS A 392 -12.79 -40.13 -42.51
CA LYS A 392 -13.25 -41.32 -41.78
C LYS A 392 -14.77 -41.41 -41.66
N LEU A 393 -15.44 -40.27 -41.47
CA LEU A 393 -16.90 -40.23 -41.39
C LEU A 393 -17.52 -40.57 -42.75
N SER A 394 -16.96 -40.05 -43.84
CA SER A 394 -17.42 -40.35 -45.20
C SER A 394 -17.26 -41.83 -45.53
N SER A 395 -16.10 -42.43 -45.21
CA SER A 395 -15.90 -43.87 -45.41
C SER A 395 -16.83 -44.74 -44.56
N PHE A 396 -17.11 -44.32 -43.31
CA PHE A 396 -18.03 -45.05 -42.43
C PHE A 396 -19.46 -45.08 -42.98
N VAL A 397 -19.94 -43.96 -43.52
CA VAL A 397 -21.27 -43.88 -44.14
C VAL A 397 -21.34 -44.74 -45.40
N GLU A 398 -20.29 -44.72 -46.23
CA GLU A 398 -20.20 -45.52 -47.46
C GLU A 398 -20.22 -47.04 -47.15
N GLU A 399 -19.49 -47.47 -46.12
CA GLU A 399 -19.44 -48.87 -45.67
C GLU A 399 -20.78 -49.35 -45.08
N GLN A 400 -21.48 -48.50 -44.33
CA GLN A 400 -22.81 -48.80 -43.77
C GLN A 400 -23.88 -48.96 -44.87
N VAL A 401 -23.87 -48.08 -45.87
CA VAL A 401 -24.81 -48.13 -47.01
C VAL A 401 -24.53 -49.37 -47.88
N SER A 402 -23.26 -49.69 -48.13
CA SER A 402 -22.87 -50.91 -48.85
C SER A 402 -23.33 -52.17 -48.10
N GLY A 403 -23.14 -52.23 -46.78
CA GLY A 403 -23.57 -53.36 -45.97
C GLY A 403 -25.09 -53.58 -45.99
N LEU A 404 -25.88 -52.51 -45.96
CA LEU A 404 -27.35 -52.57 -46.07
C LEU A 404 -27.81 -53.07 -47.45
N SER A 405 -27.15 -52.63 -48.52
CA SER A 405 -27.46 -53.05 -49.89
C SER A 405 -27.19 -54.54 -50.11
N GLU A 406 -26.07 -55.05 -49.60
CA GLU A 406 -25.72 -56.47 -49.69
C GLU A 406 -26.67 -57.35 -48.87
N GLN A 407 -27.10 -56.88 -47.69
CA GLN A 407 -28.06 -57.60 -46.86
C GLN A 407 -29.47 -57.69 -47.50
N LEU A 408 -29.88 -56.65 -48.22
CA LEU A 408 -31.13 -56.65 -48.99
C LEU A 408 -31.05 -57.58 -50.20
N GLY A 409 -29.94 -57.54 -50.96
CA GLY A 409 -29.72 -58.42 -52.11
C GLY A 409 -29.71 -59.91 -51.72
N GLN A 410 -29.02 -60.27 -50.64
CA GLN A 410 -29.03 -61.66 -50.13
C GLN A 410 -30.43 -62.12 -49.69
N ARG A 411 -31.24 -61.23 -49.14
CA ARG A 411 -32.62 -61.56 -48.75
C ARG A 411 -33.54 -61.80 -49.94
N GLU A 412 -33.37 -61.03 -51.01
CA GLU A 412 -34.11 -61.20 -52.26
C GLU A 412 -33.76 -62.53 -52.93
N GLU A 413 -32.48 -62.90 -52.95
CA GLU A 413 -32.01 -64.17 -53.51
C GLU A 413 -32.49 -65.38 -52.70
N LEU A 414 -32.47 -65.30 -51.36
CA LEU A 414 -33.05 -66.31 -50.47
C LEU A 414 -34.59 -66.41 -50.57
N ALA A 415 -35.27 -65.34 -50.99
CA ALA A 415 -36.71 -65.39 -51.28
C ALA A 415 -36.98 -66.08 -52.62
N ALA A 416 -36.22 -65.74 -53.67
CA ALA A 416 -36.33 -66.37 -54.99
C ALA A 416 -35.97 -67.87 -54.97
N GLN A 417 -35.01 -68.28 -54.14
CA GLN A 417 -34.68 -69.70 -53.92
C GLN A 417 -35.84 -70.47 -53.28
N ARG A 418 -36.47 -69.92 -52.23
CA ARG A 418 -37.63 -70.54 -51.60
C ARG A 418 -38.82 -70.67 -52.55
N GLU A 419 -39.02 -69.69 -53.43
CA GLU A 419 -40.07 -69.74 -54.46
C GLU A 419 -39.81 -70.86 -55.48
N LYS A 420 -38.56 -71.01 -55.95
CA LYS A 420 -38.17 -72.14 -56.82
C LYS A 420 -38.35 -73.49 -56.14
N GLU A 421 -37.99 -73.62 -54.86
CA GLU A 421 -38.12 -74.86 -54.09
C GLU A 421 -39.59 -75.24 -53.88
N LEU A 422 -40.46 -74.24 -53.67
CA LEU A 422 -41.89 -74.43 -53.48
C LEU A 422 -42.60 -74.81 -54.80
N VAL A 423 -42.19 -74.22 -55.94
CA VAL A 423 -42.65 -74.64 -57.27
C VAL A 423 -42.24 -76.09 -57.58
N ALA A 424 -41.00 -76.47 -57.28
CA ALA A 424 -40.53 -77.85 -57.46
C ALA A 424 -41.31 -78.85 -56.60
N THR A 425 -41.62 -78.48 -55.34
CA THR A 425 -42.40 -79.32 -54.41
C THR A 425 -43.85 -79.49 -54.88
N ILE A 426 -44.48 -78.43 -55.40
CA ILE A 426 -45.83 -78.50 -55.99
C ILE A 426 -45.82 -79.38 -57.23
N GLN A 427 -44.81 -79.25 -58.10
CA GLN A 427 -44.71 -80.02 -59.32
C GLN A 427 -44.56 -81.52 -59.03
N GLN A 428 -43.80 -81.88 -58.00
CA GLN A 428 -43.68 -83.26 -57.51
C GLN A 428 -45.00 -83.81 -56.93
N GLN A 429 -45.75 -83.01 -56.17
CA GLN A 429 -47.07 -83.41 -55.65
C GLN A 429 -48.11 -83.58 -56.76
N VAL A 430 -48.05 -82.75 -57.82
CA VAL A 430 -48.92 -82.85 -58.99
C VAL A 430 -48.58 -84.12 -59.80
N ASP A 431 -47.30 -84.45 -59.98
CA ASP A 431 -46.88 -85.67 -60.68
C ASP A 431 -47.27 -86.95 -59.91
N GLU A 432 -47.21 -86.96 -58.57
CA GLU A 432 -47.70 -88.08 -57.75
C GLU A 432 -49.23 -88.27 -57.85
N LEU A 433 -49.99 -87.18 -57.95
CA LEU A 433 -51.44 -87.18 -58.17
C LEU A 433 -51.81 -87.68 -59.57
N VAL A 434 -51.06 -87.29 -60.60
CA VAL A 434 -51.27 -87.74 -61.98
C VAL A 434 -50.92 -89.22 -62.14
N THR A 435 -49.93 -89.72 -61.40
CA THR A 435 -49.50 -91.13 -61.47
C THR A 435 -50.49 -92.08 -60.79
N ASN A 436 -51.12 -91.67 -59.68
CA ASN A 436 -52.18 -92.43 -59.01
C ASN A 436 -53.55 -92.39 -59.73
N SER A 437 -53.72 -91.50 -60.71
CA SER A 437 -54.99 -91.29 -61.44
C SER A 437 -55.24 -92.28 -62.59
N ARG A 438 -54.31 -93.23 -62.84
CA ARG A 438 -54.42 -94.18 -63.98
C ARG A 438 -55.32 -95.39 -63.76
N GLU A 439 -55.87 -95.63 -62.55
CA GLU A 439 -56.59 -96.89 -62.26
C GLU A 439 -58.12 -96.77 -61.99
N GLN A 440 -58.73 -95.59 -61.87
CA GLN A 440 -60.18 -95.51 -61.48
C GLN A 440 -61.00 -94.44 -62.23
N GLY A 441 -60.96 -94.49 -63.57
CA GLY A 441 -61.61 -93.54 -64.48
C GLY A 441 -63.15 -93.58 -64.61
N LYS A 442 -63.91 -93.95 -63.57
CA LYS A 442 -65.38 -93.83 -63.62
C LYS A 442 -66.07 -93.20 -62.42
N VAL A 443 -65.42 -93.14 -61.25
CA VAL A 443 -65.82 -92.25 -60.14
C VAL A 443 -65.13 -90.88 -60.26
N LEU A 444 -64.02 -90.83 -61.00
CA LEU A 444 -63.19 -89.65 -61.18
C LEU A 444 -63.93 -88.48 -61.83
N THR A 445 -64.82 -88.67 -62.78
CA THR A 445 -65.45 -87.54 -63.49
C THR A 445 -66.37 -86.71 -62.59
N GLN A 446 -67.13 -87.37 -61.71
CA GLN A 446 -68.04 -86.71 -60.78
C GLN A 446 -67.30 -86.15 -59.54
N PHE A 447 -66.22 -86.80 -59.12
CA PHE A 447 -65.33 -86.31 -58.08
C PHE A 447 -64.46 -85.14 -58.55
N VAL A 448 -63.97 -85.16 -59.79
CA VAL A 448 -63.15 -84.11 -60.41
C VAL A 448 -63.94 -82.83 -60.63
N GLU A 449 -65.23 -82.89 -60.94
CA GLU A 449 -66.06 -81.67 -61.06
C GLU A 449 -66.26 -80.98 -59.70
N SER A 450 -66.48 -81.77 -58.63
CA SER A 450 -66.58 -81.27 -57.25
C SER A 450 -65.23 -80.81 -56.67
N GLN A 451 -64.14 -81.53 -56.94
CA GLN A 451 -62.78 -81.18 -56.51
C GLN A 451 -62.19 -80.04 -57.32
N LEU A 452 -62.50 -79.89 -58.61
CA LEU A 452 -62.09 -78.72 -59.40
C LEU A 452 -62.78 -77.46 -58.89
N SER A 453 -64.07 -77.53 -58.51
CA SER A 453 -64.74 -76.39 -57.88
C SER A 453 -64.10 -76.03 -56.53
N GLY A 454 -63.76 -77.03 -55.70
CA GLY A 454 -63.03 -76.82 -54.44
C GLY A 454 -61.59 -76.34 -54.61
N LEU A 455 -60.86 -76.83 -55.62
CA LEU A 455 -59.52 -76.37 -55.99
C LEU A 455 -59.56 -74.96 -56.56
N THR A 456 -60.59 -74.61 -57.32
CA THR A 456 -60.78 -73.24 -57.84
C THR A 456 -61.07 -72.30 -56.68
N SER A 457 -61.92 -72.67 -55.71
CA SER A 457 -62.15 -71.85 -54.52
C SER A 457 -60.93 -71.75 -53.61
N VAL A 458 -60.13 -72.82 -53.50
CA VAL A 458 -58.88 -72.81 -52.73
C VAL A 458 -57.81 -71.98 -53.43
N MET A 459 -57.71 -72.05 -54.76
CA MET A 459 -56.82 -71.21 -55.57
C MET A 459 -57.23 -69.74 -55.48
N GLU A 460 -58.53 -69.44 -55.52
CA GLU A 460 -59.06 -68.08 -55.41
C GLU A 460 -58.91 -67.52 -53.99
N GLN A 461 -59.12 -68.32 -52.94
CA GLN A 461 -58.77 -67.96 -51.57
C GLN A 461 -57.26 -67.81 -51.36
N ARG A 462 -56.44 -68.60 -52.05
CA ARG A 462 -54.98 -68.51 -51.98
C ARG A 462 -54.46 -67.27 -52.68
N ASP A 463 -54.99 -66.91 -53.85
CA ASP A 463 -54.65 -65.68 -54.55
C ASP A 463 -55.10 -64.45 -53.76
N GLN A 464 -56.27 -64.50 -53.13
CA GLN A 464 -56.69 -63.44 -52.20
C GLN A 464 -55.75 -63.33 -50.98
N ARG A 465 -55.36 -64.45 -50.36
CA ARG A 465 -54.38 -64.45 -49.26
C ARG A 465 -52.99 -64.03 -49.69
N ALA A 466 -52.55 -64.43 -50.88
CA ALA A 466 -51.25 -64.05 -51.42
C ALA A 466 -51.20 -62.55 -51.68
N ASN A 467 -52.25 -61.98 -52.27
CA ASN A 467 -52.41 -60.54 -52.45
C ASN A 467 -52.50 -59.80 -51.11
N GLU A 468 -53.22 -60.32 -50.11
CA GLU A 468 -53.27 -59.72 -48.77
C GLU A 468 -51.89 -59.73 -48.08
N ILE A 469 -51.16 -60.85 -48.17
CA ILE A 469 -49.82 -60.98 -47.61
C ILE A 469 -48.84 -60.05 -48.34
N GLU A 470 -48.95 -59.92 -49.66
CA GLU A 470 -48.15 -58.99 -50.44
C GLU A 470 -48.47 -57.53 -50.08
N HIS A 471 -49.75 -57.20 -49.88
CA HIS A 471 -50.16 -55.85 -49.48
C HIS A 471 -49.67 -55.49 -48.07
N LEU A 472 -49.81 -56.42 -47.12
CA LEU A 472 -49.27 -56.29 -45.76
C LEU A 472 -47.74 -56.21 -45.75
N ARG A 473 -47.07 -56.97 -46.62
CA ARG A 473 -45.62 -56.93 -46.78
C ARG A 473 -45.18 -55.58 -47.34
N ASN A 474 -45.84 -55.08 -48.39
CA ASN A 474 -45.51 -53.81 -49.01
C ASN A 474 -45.78 -52.64 -48.05
N GLN A 475 -46.88 -52.66 -47.31
CA GLN A 475 -47.13 -51.66 -46.26
C GLN A 475 -46.03 -51.65 -45.19
N LYS A 476 -45.59 -52.83 -44.74
CA LYS A 476 -44.57 -52.92 -43.69
C LYS A 476 -43.18 -52.53 -44.19
N ILE A 477 -42.87 -52.82 -45.45
CA ILE A 477 -41.64 -52.35 -46.12
C ILE A 477 -41.68 -50.82 -46.30
N GLU A 478 -42.82 -50.26 -46.68
CA GLU A 478 -43.00 -48.80 -46.83
C GLU A 478 -42.86 -48.09 -45.47
N GLU A 479 -43.43 -48.65 -44.40
CA GLU A 479 -43.30 -48.14 -43.04
C GLU A 479 -41.86 -48.22 -42.51
N GLN A 480 -41.17 -49.34 -42.78
CA GLN A 480 -39.74 -49.50 -42.46
C GLN A 480 -38.84 -48.56 -43.28
N THR A 481 -39.13 -48.39 -44.57
CA THR A 481 -38.38 -47.49 -45.45
C THR A 481 -38.55 -46.03 -45.00
N ASN A 482 -39.77 -45.64 -44.62
CA ASN A 482 -40.04 -44.31 -44.08
C ASN A 482 -39.35 -44.05 -42.73
N THR A 483 -39.26 -45.06 -41.86
CA THR A 483 -38.54 -44.91 -40.58
C THR A 483 -37.03 -44.84 -40.78
N VAL A 484 -36.46 -45.63 -41.69
CA VAL A 484 -35.04 -45.55 -42.06
C VAL A 484 -34.73 -44.20 -42.72
N SER A 485 -35.58 -43.73 -43.64
CA SER A 485 -35.39 -42.43 -44.30
C SER A 485 -35.44 -41.26 -43.31
N LYS A 486 -36.36 -41.29 -42.33
CA LYS A 486 -36.39 -40.31 -41.23
C LYS A 486 -35.15 -40.37 -40.34
N ALA A 487 -34.62 -41.57 -40.07
CA ALA A 487 -33.40 -41.73 -39.28
C ALA A 487 -32.18 -41.16 -40.03
N VAL A 488 -32.08 -41.38 -41.35
CA VAL A 488 -31.04 -40.80 -42.20
C VAL A 488 -31.17 -39.28 -42.31
N GLU A 489 -32.38 -38.74 -42.46
CA GLU A 489 -32.62 -37.29 -42.43
C GLU A 489 -32.23 -36.66 -41.09
N GLN A 490 -32.59 -37.28 -39.96
CA GLN A 490 -32.18 -36.81 -38.65
C GLN A 490 -30.66 -36.85 -38.45
N MET A 491 -30.01 -37.89 -38.95
CA MET A 491 -28.55 -38.02 -38.88
C MET A 491 -27.86 -36.95 -39.74
N LEU A 492 -28.34 -36.71 -40.97
CA LEU A 492 -27.83 -35.65 -41.84
C LEU A 492 -28.03 -34.26 -41.23
N SER A 493 -29.20 -33.99 -40.65
CA SER A 493 -29.49 -32.74 -39.95
C SER A 493 -28.58 -32.54 -38.72
N SER A 494 -28.32 -33.60 -37.96
CA SER A 494 -27.40 -33.56 -36.81
C SER A 494 -25.95 -33.30 -37.24
N VAL A 495 -25.52 -33.87 -38.37
CA VAL A 495 -24.18 -33.64 -38.94
C VAL A 495 -24.05 -32.20 -39.47
N GLU A 496 -25.04 -31.71 -40.19
CA GLU A 496 -25.09 -30.31 -40.67
C GLU A 496 -25.02 -29.31 -39.51
N GLN A 497 -25.77 -29.56 -38.44
CA GLN A 497 -25.75 -28.72 -37.24
C GLN A 497 -24.40 -28.78 -36.51
N SER A 498 -23.73 -29.94 -36.51
CA SER A 498 -22.40 -30.11 -35.92
C SER A 498 -21.33 -29.35 -36.71
N ILE A 499 -21.33 -29.48 -38.04
CA ILE A 499 -20.44 -28.73 -38.95
C ILE A 499 -20.64 -27.22 -38.77
N THR A 500 -21.88 -26.75 -38.70
CA THR A 500 -22.18 -25.32 -38.53
C THR A 500 -21.64 -24.78 -37.19
N ARG A 501 -21.78 -25.55 -36.10
CA ARG A 501 -21.20 -25.19 -34.79
C ARG A 501 -19.67 -25.19 -34.82
N GLN A 502 -19.06 -26.11 -35.57
CA GLN A 502 -17.62 -26.23 -35.68
C GLN A 502 -17.01 -25.08 -36.49
N VAL A 503 -17.68 -24.65 -37.56
CA VAL A 503 -17.27 -23.44 -38.32
C VAL A 503 -17.38 -22.19 -37.46
N ALA A 504 -18.48 -22.01 -36.72
CA ALA A 504 -18.68 -20.86 -35.84
C ALA A 504 -17.64 -20.79 -34.69
N THR A 505 -17.26 -21.94 -34.13
CA THR A 505 -16.20 -22.00 -33.11
C THR A 505 -14.83 -21.70 -33.70
N SER A 506 -14.54 -22.15 -34.92
CA SER A 506 -13.30 -21.82 -35.62
C SER A 506 -13.20 -20.33 -35.95
N GLU A 507 -14.29 -19.68 -36.37
CA GLU A 507 -14.33 -18.22 -36.55
C GLU A 507 -14.07 -17.46 -35.25
N SER A 508 -14.66 -17.92 -34.14
CA SER A 508 -14.43 -17.33 -32.81
C SER A 508 -12.97 -17.45 -32.36
N LEU A 509 -12.30 -18.57 -32.65
CA LEU A 509 -10.89 -18.77 -32.34
C LEU A 509 -9.99 -17.83 -33.14
N ILE A 510 -10.29 -17.62 -34.42
CA ILE A 510 -9.56 -16.65 -35.27
C ILE A 510 -9.73 -15.23 -34.71
N SER A 511 -10.94 -14.85 -34.31
CA SER A 511 -11.21 -13.54 -33.68
C SER A 511 -10.46 -13.36 -32.35
N GLN A 512 -10.42 -14.39 -31.50
CA GLN A 512 -9.62 -14.36 -30.27
C GLN A 512 -8.12 -14.26 -30.57
N GLY A 513 -7.61 -14.94 -31.60
CA GLY A 513 -6.22 -14.82 -32.05
C GLY A 513 -5.87 -13.39 -32.48
N GLN A 514 -6.75 -12.72 -33.24
CA GLN A 514 -6.56 -11.32 -33.64
C GLN A 514 -6.59 -10.35 -32.44
N SER A 515 -7.49 -10.57 -31.49
CA SER A 515 -7.55 -9.82 -30.23
C SER A 515 -6.28 -9.98 -29.41
N LEU A 516 -5.77 -11.20 -29.29
CA LEU A 516 -4.53 -11.49 -28.58
C LEU A 516 -3.34 -10.79 -29.25
N GLN A 517 -3.27 -10.85 -30.57
CA GLN A 517 -2.23 -10.17 -31.34
C GLN A 517 -2.25 -8.64 -31.12
N SER A 518 -3.42 -8.02 -31.15
CA SER A 518 -3.56 -6.59 -30.84
C SER A 518 -3.16 -6.25 -29.41
N SER A 519 -3.43 -7.15 -28.45
CA SER A 519 -3.03 -6.97 -27.05
C SER A 519 -1.51 -7.06 -26.88
N ILE A 520 -0.86 -7.97 -27.60
CA ILE A 520 0.60 -8.10 -27.65
C ILE A 520 1.24 -6.84 -28.24
N ASP A 521 0.74 -6.34 -29.38
CA ASP A 521 1.26 -5.11 -30.00
C ASP A 521 1.15 -3.90 -29.05
N THR A 522 0.03 -3.79 -28.33
CA THR A 522 -0.18 -2.73 -27.33
C THR A 522 0.79 -2.85 -26.16
N SER A 523 1.09 -4.09 -25.72
CA SER A 523 2.05 -4.35 -24.64
C SER A 523 3.48 -4.00 -25.06
N VAL A 524 3.87 -4.32 -26.29
CA VAL A 524 5.17 -3.94 -26.86
C VAL A 524 5.33 -2.43 -26.90
N GLU A 525 4.30 -1.69 -27.35
CA GLU A 525 4.35 -0.23 -27.39
C GLU A 525 4.41 0.40 -25.99
N ALA A 526 3.67 -0.17 -25.02
CA ALA A 526 3.72 0.26 -23.62
C ALA A 526 5.11 0.05 -23.00
N ASN A 527 5.73 -1.11 -23.25
CA ASN A 527 7.09 -1.40 -22.78
C ASN A 527 8.14 -0.50 -23.43
N ALA A 528 7.98 -0.16 -24.72
CA ALA A 528 8.86 0.80 -25.39
C ALA A 528 8.76 2.20 -24.74
N LYS A 529 7.55 2.68 -24.44
CA LYS A 529 7.34 3.96 -23.74
C LYS A 529 7.92 3.95 -22.31
N ALA A 530 7.74 2.85 -21.57
CA ALA A 530 8.31 2.70 -20.24
C ALA A 530 9.85 2.76 -20.27
N THR A 531 10.47 2.13 -21.27
CA THR A 531 11.92 2.14 -21.46
C THR A 531 12.45 3.55 -21.75
N GLU A 532 11.75 4.33 -22.57
CA GLU A 532 12.15 5.72 -22.83
C GLU A 532 12.03 6.60 -21.57
N ALA A 533 10.94 6.46 -20.82
CA ALA A 533 10.76 7.18 -19.55
C ALA A 533 11.83 6.80 -18.51
N MET A 534 12.26 5.55 -18.46
CA MET A 534 13.38 5.10 -17.63
C MET A 534 14.70 5.75 -18.07
N ARG A 535 14.93 5.89 -19.38
CA ARG A 535 16.13 6.53 -19.94
C ARG A 535 16.19 8.02 -19.59
N GLU A 536 15.06 8.71 -19.68
CA GLU A 536 14.91 10.11 -19.27
C GLU A 536 15.16 10.28 -17.77
N SER A 537 14.56 9.40 -16.94
CA SER A 537 14.78 9.39 -15.49
C SER A 537 16.25 9.17 -15.11
N ALA A 538 16.95 8.28 -15.82
CA ALA A 538 18.39 8.06 -15.61
C ALA A 538 19.23 9.30 -15.97
N SER A 539 18.82 10.06 -16.99
CA SER A 539 19.45 11.33 -17.36
C SER A 539 19.26 12.40 -16.28
N GLU A 540 18.05 12.54 -15.76
CA GLU A 540 17.74 13.48 -14.66
C GLU A 540 18.48 13.14 -13.36
N LEU A 541 18.57 11.84 -13.03
CA LEU A 541 19.37 11.39 -11.88
C LEU A 541 20.85 11.74 -12.04
N ARG A 542 21.39 11.62 -13.26
CA ARG A 542 22.78 12.02 -13.56
C ARG A 542 22.99 13.53 -13.40
N MET A 543 22.04 14.35 -13.88
CA MET A 543 22.09 15.80 -13.69
C MET A 543 22.03 16.19 -12.20
N SER A 544 21.17 15.52 -11.43
CA SER A 544 21.04 15.72 -9.99
C SER A 544 22.33 15.35 -9.25
N ALA A 545 23.00 14.26 -9.64
CA ALA A 545 24.30 13.88 -9.09
C ALA A 545 25.38 14.93 -9.36
N ASP A 546 25.39 15.54 -10.55
CA ASP A 546 26.31 16.64 -10.87
C ASP A 546 26.01 17.90 -10.04
N GLN A 547 24.74 18.23 -9.81
CA GLN A 547 24.36 19.32 -8.90
C GLN A 547 24.79 19.05 -7.45
N MET A 548 24.65 17.82 -6.96
CA MET A 548 25.18 17.44 -5.64
C MET A 548 26.69 17.60 -5.54
N ARG A 549 27.43 17.27 -6.60
CA ARG A 549 28.88 17.48 -6.67
C ARG A 549 29.25 18.95 -6.56
N VAL A 550 28.51 19.84 -7.24
CA VAL A 550 28.68 21.30 -7.12
C VAL A 550 28.35 21.78 -5.70
N LEU A 551 27.27 21.30 -5.10
CA LEU A 551 26.91 21.61 -3.72
C LEU A 551 28.03 21.20 -2.74
N GLY A 552 28.58 20.00 -2.91
CA GLY A 552 29.71 19.51 -2.12
C GLY A 552 30.95 20.40 -2.23
N SER A 553 31.23 20.92 -3.43
CA SER A 553 32.31 21.91 -3.64
C SER A 553 32.05 23.21 -2.88
N ASN A 554 30.82 23.74 -2.96
CA ASN A 554 30.46 24.98 -2.26
C ASN A 554 30.51 24.82 -0.73
N ILE A 555 30.11 23.68 -0.19
CA ILE A 555 30.23 23.36 1.24
C ILE A 555 31.71 23.31 1.66
N LYS A 556 32.57 22.68 0.85
CA LYS A 556 34.03 22.63 1.11
C LYS A 556 34.64 24.03 1.13
N GLU A 557 34.22 24.90 0.20
CA GLU A 557 34.71 26.28 0.13
C GLU A 557 34.22 27.13 1.31
N ALA A 558 32.94 27.02 1.68
CA ALA A 558 32.41 27.66 2.88
C ALA A 558 33.11 27.17 4.16
N GLY A 559 33.40 25.87 4.26
CA GLY A 559 34.16 25.30 5.37
C GLY A 559 35.59 25.86 5.47
N ASN A 560 36.28 26.02 4.34
CA ASN A 560 37.59 26.66 4.29
C ASN A 560 37.54 28.14 4.70
N GLN A 561 36.53 28.88 4.25
CA GLN A 561 36.35 30.28 4.65
C GLN A 561 36.06 30.43 6.14
N LEU A 562 35.19 29.56 6.69
CA LEU A 562 34.88 29.54 8.12
C LEU A 562 36.13 29.23 8.96
N SER A 563 36.92 28.22 8.56
CA SER A 563 38.18 27.88 9.21
C SER A 563 39.16 29.06 9.20
N GLY A 564 39.27 29.76 8.07
CA GLY A 564 40.09 30.97 7.96
C GLY A 564 39.61 32.13 8.85
N ALA A 565 38.29 32.31 8.97
CA ALA A 565 37.70 33.32 9.84
C ALA A 565 37.91 32.99 11.33
N ILE A 566 37.75 31.73 11.72
CA ILE A 566 38.02 31.24 13.08
C ILE A 566 39.49 31.44 13.42
N LYS A 567 40.41 31.09 12.52
CA LYS A 567 41.85 31.30 12.73
C LYS A 567 42.18 32.78 12.97
N LYS A 568 41.66 33.69 12.14
CA LYS A 568 41.84 35.14 12.34
C LYS A 568 41.27 35.64 13.66
N ALA A 569 40.14 35.10 14.11
CA ALA A 569 39.53 35.46 15.39
C ALA A 569 40.37 34.97 16.58
N VAL A 570 40.94 33.76 16.48
CA VAL A 570 41.86 33.20 17.49
C VAL A 570 43.13 34.05 17.56
N ASP A 571 43.77 34.33 16.41
CA ASP A 571 44.98 35.16 16.33
C ASP A 571 44.72 36.55 16.95
N SER A 572 43.61 37.19 16.58
CA SER A 572 43.23 38.50 17.14
C SER A 572 42.94 38.48 18.64
N THR A 573 42.40 37.37 19.16
CA THR A 573 42.12 37.22 20.60
C THR A 573 43.41 37.02 21.38
N GLN A 574 44.37 36.29 20.80
CA GLN A 574 45.70 36.11 21.37
C GLN A 574 46.50 37.41 21.38
N ASP A 575 46.45 38.18 20.30
CA ASP A 575 47.06 39.52 20.24
C ASP A 575 46.43 40.46 21.30
N LEU A 576 45.11 40.45 21.44
CA LEU A 576 44.41 41.27 22.43
C LEU A 576 44.76 40.85 23.87
N ALA A 577 44.89 39.56 24.15
CA ALA A 577 45.33 39.05 25.45
C ALA A 577 46.75 39.50 25.78
N THR A 578 47.65 39.43 24.81
CA THR A 578 49.04 39.89 24.94
C THR A 578 49.08 41.40 25.18
N GLN A 579 48.28 42.16 24.45
CA GLN A 579 48.21 43.62 24.60
C GLN A 579 47.60 44.05 25.94
N ASN A 580 46.62 43.30 26.45
CA ASN A 580 46.07 43.50 27.79
C ASN A 580 47.10 43.20 28.88
N GLN A 581 47.91 42.15 28.73
CA GLN A 581 48.99 41.83 29.67
C GLN A 581 50.03 42.96 29.73
N VAL A 582 50.49 43.44 28.57
CA VAL A 582 51.43 44.58 28.48
C VAL A 582 50.81 45.86 29.04
N SER A 583 49.52 46.10 28.79
CA SER A 583 48.80 47.25 29.36
C SER A 583 48.73 47.17 30.88
N SER A 584 48.47 45.99 31.44
CA SER A 584 48.46 45.75 32.89
C SER A 584 49.82 46.00 33.52
N GLU A 585 50.91 45.49 32.92
CA GLU A 585 52.28 45.72 33.38
C GLU A 585 52.64 47.21 33.33
N ARG A 586 52.22 47.91 32.28
CA ARG A 586 52.44 49.36 32.13
C ARG A 586 51.65 50.18 33.16
N MET A 587 50.46 49.72 33.51
CA MET A 587 49.62 50.35 34.53
C MET A 587 50.18 50.12 35.93
N GLU A 588 50.75 48.95 36.20
CA GLU A 588 51.48 48.66 37.43
C GLU A 588 52.72 49.55 37.57
N ALA A 589 53.55 49.65 36.52
CA ALA A 589 54.71 50.54 36.51
C ALA A 589 54.32 52.02 36.71
N MET A 590 53.23 52.47 36.09
CA MET A 590 52.73 53.84 36.26
C MET A 590 52.22 54.09 37.69
N ARG A 591 51.54 53.12 38.31
CA ARG A 591 51.11 53.21 39.71
C ARG A 591 52.31 53.35 40.64
N ASP A 592 53.35 52.55 40.42
CA ASP A 592 54.55 52.58 41.25
C ASP A 592 55.31 53.90 41.09
N GLN A 593 55.41 54.43 39.87
CA GLN A 593 55.97 55.76 39.58
C GLN A 593 55.18 56.88 40.30
N LEU A 594 53.83 56.87 40.21
CA LEU A 594 52.98 57.84 40.90
C LEU A 594 53.16 57.78 42.42
N THR A 595 53.29 56.58 42.97
CA THR A 595 53.52 56.38 44.40
C THR A 595 54.88 56.93 44.84
N HIS A 596 55.90 56.75 44.00
CA HIS A 596 57.22 57.33 44.21
C HIS A 596 57.21 58.87 44.16
N ASP A 597 56.54 59.45 43.16
CA ASP A 597 56.45 60.90 42.99
C ASP A 597 55.69 61.56 44.15
N VAL A 598 54.61 60.94 44.64
CA VAL A 598 53.88 61.41 45.83
C VAL A 598 54.79 61.42 47.07
N ALA A 599 55.63 60.39 47.26
CA ALA A 599 56.59 60.35 48.36
C ALA A 599 57.67 61.44 48.22
N GLN A 600 58.15 61.72 47.00
CA GLN A 600 59.07 62.83 46.76
C GLN A 600 58.45 64.19 47.04
N PHE A 601 57.19 64.40 46.67
CA PHE A 601 56.48 65.65 46.97
C PHE A 601 56.33 65.88 48.48
N ASP A 602 56.08 64.83 49.27
CA ASP A 602 56.03 64.92 50.74
C ASP A 602 57.39 65.33 51.33
N GLN A 603 58.49 64.73 50.85
CA GLN A 603 59.85 65.13 51.24
C GLN A 603 60.17 66.58 50.84
N LEU A 604 59.75 67.00 49.64
CA LEU A 604 59.96 68.37 49.17
C LEU A 604 59.20 69.38 50.04
N ALA A 605 57.95 69.05 50.42
CA ALA A 605 57.15 69.88 51.32
C ALA A 605 57.79 70.01 52.71
N GLN A 606 58.29 68.91 53.29
CA GLN A 606 59.03 68.95 54.56
C GLN A 606 60.30 69.80 54.46
N LYS A 607 61.05 69.68 53.37
CA LYS A 607 62.27 70.46 53.14
C LYS A 607 61.98 71.96 52.97
N LEU A 608 60.91 72.32 52.29
CA LEU A 608 60.43 73.71 52.18
C LEU A 608 60.01 74.27 53.55
N SER A 609 59.30 73.49 54.36
CA SER A 609 58.91 73.90 55.72
C SER A 609 60.14 74.16 56.60
N SER A 610 61.12 73.25 56.59
CA SER A 610 62.41 73.39 57.29
C SER A 610 63.18 74.64 56.83
N MET A 611 63.18 74.91 55.52
CA MET A 611 63.87 76.07 54.96
C MET A 611 63.21 77.38 55.39
N LEU A 612 61.87 77.43 55.43
CA LEU A 612 61.11 78.59 55.92
C LEU A 612 61.36 78.86 57.41
N GLU A 613 61.45 77.81 58.22
CA GLU A 613 61.74 77.93 59.66
C GLU A 613 63.17 78.45 59.91
N THR A 614 64.15 77.94 59.15
CA THR A 614 65.55 78.39 59.20
C THR A 614 65.71 79.83 58.69
N ALA A 615 64.95 80.22 57.67
CA ALA A 615 64.91 81.61 57.21
C ALA A 615 64.33 82.54 58.30
N GLY A 616 63.29 82.10 59.01
CA GLY A 616 62.72 82.83 60.14
C GLY A 616 63.73 83.10 61.26
N SER A 617 64.50 82.08 61.67
CA SER A 617 65.49 82.21 62.74
C SER A 617 66.65 83.12 62.35
N THR A 618 67.17 83.00 61.13
CA THR A 618 68.27 83.83 60.62
C THR A 618 67.88 85.32 60.53
N PHE A 619 66.64 85.64 60.13
CA PHE A 619 66.16 87.03 60.18
C PHE A 619 66.10 87.59 61.61
N THR A 620 65.82 86.74 62.61
CA THR A 620 65.78 87.16 64.01
C THR A 620 67.19 87.41 64.56
N GLU A 621 68.15 86.54 64.25
CA GLU A 621 69.57 86.73 64.60
C GLU A 621 70.17 87.99 63.96
N LEU A 622 69.88 88.23 62.67
CA LEU A 622 70.40 89.41 61.97
C LEU A 622 69.88 90.71 62.60
N ARG A 623 68.60 90.73 63.00
CA ARG A 623 67.99 91.86 63.71
C ARG A 623 68.65 92.10 65.08
N ALA A 624 69.00 91.03 65.80
CA ALA A 624 69.68 91.14 67.09
C ALA A 624 71.11 91.71 66.94
N SER A 625 71.87 91.19 65.98
CA SER A 625 73.22 91.67 65.68
C SER A 625 73.25 93.15 65.26
N GLN A 626 72.26 93.57 64.46
CA GLN A 626 72.18 94.96 64.01
C GLN A 626 71.91 95.94 65.16
N ASN A 627 71.10 95.56 66.16
CA ASN A 627 70.87 96.38 67.35
C ASN A 627 72.13 96.52 68.21
N GLN A 628 72.88 95.44 68.41
CA GLN A 628 74.13 95.46 69.18
C GLN A 628 75.19 96.38 68.55
N TYR A 629 75.32 96.32 67.22
CA TYR A 629 76.23 97.19 66.48
C TYR A 629 75.92 98.69 66.66
N LEU A 630 74.63 99.06 66.66
CA LEU A 630 74.21 100.45 66.85
C LEU A 630 74.53 100.98 68.26
N ASP A 631 74.44 100.14 69.28
CA ASP A 631 74.77 100.51 70.67
C ASP A 631 76.28 100.74 70.85
N GLU A 632 77.13 99.87 70.28
CA GLU A 632 78.58 100.05 70.32
C GLU A 632 79.03 101.34 69.61
N LEU A 633 78.39 101.66 68.48
CA LEU A 633 78.70 102.87 67.71
C LEU A 633 78.40 104.15 68.51
N LYS A 634 77.33 104.13 69.31
CA LYS A 634 76.98 105.23 70.21
C LYS A 634 78.05 105.45 71.28
N GLY A 635 78.56 104.38 71.89
CA GLY A 635 79.62 104.46 72.91
C GLY A 635 80.94 105.02 72.38
N HIS A 636 81.32 104.69 71.14
CA HIS A 636 82.52 105.25 70.50
C HIS A 636 82.43 106.76 70.25
N VAL A 637 81.25 107.29 69.92
CA VAL A 637 81.06 108.72 69.69
C VAL A 637 81.24 109.53 70.97
N ASP A 638 80.70 109.05 72.10
CA ASP A 638 80.88 109.72 73.41
C ASP A 638 82.35 109.76 73.84
N THR A 639 83.08 108.66 73.63
CA THR A 639 84.51 108.56 73.98
C THR A 639 85.38 109.50 73.15
N LEU A 640 85.03 109.71 71.88
CA LEU A 640 85.76 110.61 70.98
C LEU A 640 85.58 112.08 71.39
N SER A 641 84.37 112.45 71.85
CA SER A 641 84.06 113.80 72.35
C SER A 641 84.95 114.16 73.54
N ASP A 642 85.11 113.25 74.49
CA ASP A 642 85.90 113.46 75.71
C ASP A 642 87.41 113.59 75.43
N LYS A 643 87.92 112.79 74.47
CA LYS A 643 89.31 112.89 74.00
C LYS A 643 89.60 114.23 73.31
N MET A 644 88.65 114.77 72.55
CA MET A 644 88.84 116.08 71.89
C MET A 644 88.92 117.22 72.90
N ALA A 645 88.10 117.19 73.96
CA ALA A 645 88.16 118.20 75.02
C ALA A 645 89.53 118.23 75.69
N LYS A 646 90.10 117.06 75.99
CA LYS A 646 91.40 116.94 76.66
C LYS A 646 92.58 117.44 75.81
N MET A 647 92.52 117.24 74.49
CA MET A 647 93.58 117.67 73.57
C MET A 647 93.68 119.19 73.42
N LEU A 648 92.55 119.90 73.53
CA LEU A 648 92.50 121.36 73.47
C LEU A 648 93.10 122.01 74.74
N GLU A 649 92.91 121.40 75.90
CA GLU A 649 93.50 121.82 77.17
C GLU A 649 95.04 121.72 77.14
N ASP A 650 95.56 120.56 76.71
CA ASP A 650 97.01 120.31 76.62
C ASP A 650 97.71 121.28 75.65
N TYR A 651 97.06 121.60 74.52
CA TYR A 651 97.59 122.55 73.54
C TYR A 651 97.72 123.97 74.11
N ALA A 652 96.73 124.44 74.89
CA ALA A 652 96.77 125.77 75.51
C ALA A 652 97.90 125.89 76.55
N GLN A 653 98.18 124.81 77.29
CA GLN A 653 99.22 124.78 78.31
C GLN A 653 100.62 124.84 77.69
N GLN A 654 100.84 124.12 76.59
CA GLN A 654 102.14 124.02 75.94
C GLN A 654 102.52 125.31 75.18
N ALA A 655 101.56 125.97 74.54
CA ALA A 655 101.79 127.24 73.83
C ALA A 655 102.21 128.39 74.77
N ASN A 656 101.59 128.48 75.95
CA ASN A 656 101.96 129.48 76.96
C ASN A 656 103.35 129.23 77.59
N GLY A 657 103.71 127.95 77.79
CA GLY A 657 105.02 127.57 78.32
C GLY A 657 106.17 127.97 77.39
N GLN A 658 106.05 127.68 76.10
CA GLN A 658 107.09 128.01 75.12
C GLN A 658 107.28 129.53 74.94
N THR A 659 106.19 130.30 74.95
CA THR A 659 106.25 131.76 74.81
C THR A 659 107.05 132.41 75.94
N ARG A 660 106.93 131.89 77.17
CA ARG A 660 107.65 132.39 78.34
C ARG A 660 109.16 132.14 78.25
N GLU A 661 109.55 130.98 77.73
CA GLU A 661 110.96 130.59 77.60
C GLU A 661 111.67 131.40 76.50
N HIS A 662 111.00 131.64 75.37
CA HIS A 662 111.54 132.44 74.28
C HIS A 662 111.81 133.91 74.68
N LEU A 663 110.94 134.51 75.51
CA LEU A 663 111.15 135.87 76.01
C LEU A 663 112.38 135.99 76.92
N LYS A 664 112.72 134.93 77.65
CA LYS A 664 113.89 134.90 78.54
C LYS A 664 115.20 134.85 77.74
N VAL A 665 115.28 133.97 76.74
CA VAL A 665 116.44 133.83 75.85
C VAL A 665 116.70 135.12 75.06
N TRP A 666 115.62 135.78 74.62
CA TRP A 666 115.71 137.06 73.91
C TRP A 666 116.30 138.16 74.79
N SER A 667 115.88 138.24 76.06
CA SER A 667 116.43 139.22 77.02
C SER A 667 117.94 139.04 77.24
N GLU A 668 118.41 137.81 77.42
CA GLU A 668 119.84 137.53 77.66
C GLU A 668 120.71 137.87 76.43
N SER A 669 120.24 137.52 75.23
CA SER A 669 120.98 137.81 73.98
C SER A 669 121.14 139.31 73.72
N VAL A 670 120.12 140.12 74.02
CA VAL A 670 120.18 141.57 73.80
C VAL A 670 121.19 142.24 74.74
N THR A 671 121.29 141.78 75.98
CA THR A 671 122.29 142.29 76.94
C THR A 671 123.71 141.98 76.48
N GLN A 672 123.96 140.74 76.04
CA GLN A 672 125.28 140.28 75.62
C GLN A 672 125.79 141.01 74.36
N TYR A 673 124.90 141.30 73.41
CA TYR A 673 125.23 142.06 72.20
C TYR A 673 125.63 143.51 72.51
N SER A 674 124.95 144.15 73.48
CA SER A 674 125.24 145.52 73.90
C SER A 674 126.65 145.68 74.51
N GLU A 675 127.09 144.69 75.29
CA GLU A 675 128.45 144.67 75.86
C GLU A 675 129.53 144.54 74.79
N GLN A 676 129.34 143.64 73.81
CA GLN A 676 130.29 143.46 72.71
C GLN A 676 130.42 144.70 71.83
N MET A 677 129.30 145.35 71.51
CA MET A 677 129.30 146.55 70.66
C MET A 677 130.04 147.72 71.33
N THR A 678 129.92 147.85 72.66
CA THR A 678 130.63 148.89 73.43
C THR A 678 132.15 148.67 73.44
N GLY A 679 132.60 147.40 73.47
CA GLY A 679 134.03 147.05 73.35
C GLY A 679 134.60 147.34 71.96
N ALA A 680 133.83 147.10 70.91
CA ALA A 680 134.22 147.38 69.53
C ALA A 680 134.40 148.88 69.27
N VAL A 681 133.48 149.72 69.77
CA VAL A 681 133.54 151.18 69.60
C VAL A 681 134.78 151.78 70.29
N ARG A 682 135.17 151.29 71.47
CA ARG A 682 136.43 151.74 72.12
C ARG A 682 137.67 151.35 71.33
N SER A 683 137.67 150.17 70.70
CA SER A 683 138.80 149.72 69.88
C SER A 683 138.94 150.54 68.60
N ILE A 684 137.82 150.95 67.99
CA ILE A 684 137.83 151.81 66.81
C ILE A 684 138.33 153.21 67.16
N ASN A 685 137.90 153.79 68.28
CA ASN A 685 138.39 155.12 68.69
C ASN A 685 139.92 155.16 68.87
N ASN A 686 140.50 154.13 69.50
CA ASN A 686 141.95 154.06 69.68
C ASN A 686 142.71 153.93 68.34
N ILE A 687 142.11 153.31 67.33
CA ILE A 687 142.72 153.17 65.99
C ILE A 687 142.61 154.48 65.21
N VAL A 688 141.52 155.24 65.39
CA VAL A 688 141.32 156.53 64.71
C VAL A 688 142.29 157.58 65.24
N ASP A 689 142.49 157.69 66.55
CA ASP A 689 143.43 158.66 67.12
C ASP A 689 144.88 158.36 66.70
N SER A 690 145.23 157.07 66.52
CA SER A 690 146.56 156.65 66.07
C SER A 690 146.88 157.03 64.61
N ILE A 691 145.85 157.28 63.79
CA ILE A 691 146.01 157.63 62.37
C ILE A 691 146.14 159.14 62.20
N GLU A 692 145.50 159.94 63.05
CA GLU A 692 145.56 161.40 62.96
C GLU A 692 146.96 161.94 63.30
N GLU A 693 147.69 161.30 64.23
CA GLU A 693 149.05 161.72 64.61
C GLU A 693 150.13 161.46 63.53
N LYS A 694 149.81 160.72 62.44
CA LYS A 694 150.78 160.37 61.38
C LYS A 694 150.63 161.13 60.07
N MET A 695 149.68 162.07 59.94
CA MET A 695 149.37 162.71 58.64
C MET A 695 149.08 164.23 58.69
N GLY A 696 149.65 165.02 59.62
CA GLY A 696 149.64 166.49 59.50
C GLY A 696 149.90 167.28 60.76
#